data_AF-A0A8D0DT23-F1
#
_entry.id   AF-A0A8D0DT23-F1
#
_cell.length_a   1.000
_cell.length_b   1.000
_cell.length_c   1.000
_cell.angle_alpha   90.00
_cell.angle_beta   90.00
_cell.angle_gamma   90.00
#
_symmetry.space_group_name_H-M   'P 1'
#
loop_
_entity.id
_entity.type
_entity.pdbx_description
1 polymer ?
#
loop_
_entity_poly.entity_id
_entity_poly.type
_entity_poly.pdbx_seq_one_letter_code
_entity_poly.pdbx_strand_id
1 'polypeptide(L)'
;VGCAGRFELLPHGLPPYAEDLASELEQHFLTSPDWLPVHHFERSHRFWPREKDIHSLFEVDVTPVHSTLQAERNPTTGELLGFKEALVDNMSLSAKNSLSFQRAPGPPVEALRGSATNYPFWPGMEHLFLYLLTVPPGWKKGVEFTKQGRTWRGCGSDSGQLYTHAPCLLFCLCSQEVTPIPKATPQAPPVPAPPAEPPKEQWAIPVDVSSPVDDFYKRIPDPAFKWPFEPDVFQKQAILHLEKHDSVFVAAHTSAGKTVVAEYAIALSQKHMTRTIYTSPIKALSNQKFRDFKNTFGDVGLLTGDVQLHSDASCLIMTTEILRSMLYNGSDVLRDLEWVIFDEVHYINDSERGVVWEEVLIMLPDHVNIILLSATVPNTLEFADWIGRIKRKKIYVISTLKRPVPLEHYLYTGNSQKTQNELFLIVDARGTFITKGYYDAVEAKKERSSKHSQTFGAKQPMHAGAGPGQDKNVWLALIDMLRKKDQLPVVAFTFSRNRCDSNASMLTTVDLTTTTEKSEIHVFFQKCISRLKGTDRELPQVLHMVDLLKRGIGVHHSGILPILKEVVEMLFSRGLVKILFATETFAMGVNMPARTVVFDSIRKHDGSNFRDLVPAEYIQMAGRAGRRGLDTTGMVIILCKNQVPEMADHHRMMLGKPTQLQSQFRLTYTMILNLLRVEALRVEDMMKRSFSEFHARKDSKVDPRFSSIFTLKMAIEARKVTLGLVHGWRRVMESVNGLKALSVGRVIIVKNQEHRNALGVILQVSSDATNRSFSTLVMCEKNQSDGDAVPNKETGLSSPPEVPLPDDLLRTKLFLPEGPCGHTIKKLGPSDIFGITAKSLRINAERILDDFKKRQIPRFRNDPPGPSAATATQELLRLAEGSPEGLPCLDPVNDLQLKDLEVVEGVVKTRQLEEMLPHFQCVHSPRFRTEFVRFRERQQVLEEIEKLRFLLSDQSLLLLPEYHQRVEVLRSLGYINESGAVELKGSVARQISNHELLLTQLLLDNTLTDLRPEEIVALLSCTVCQVRTQVEPQLPSVLQKGIEHIRAVAEEIALLQRKCGLQESVEDFVEQYKFGLVEVVYEWARGMPFAEIARLTDVQEGIIVRCIQRLDETCREMRNAARVTGEPTLHAKMESASNMIKRDIVFAASLYTQ
;
A
#
# COMPACT_ATOMS: atom_id res chain seq x y z
N VAL A 1 45.41 31.02 53.86
CA VAL A 1 45.95 31.55 55.14
C VAL A 1 46.57 32.90 54.84
N GLY A 2 46.05 33.97 55.43
CA GLY A 2 46.85 35.16 55.67
C GLY A 2 47.25 35.17 57.14
N CYS A 3 48.55 35.34 57.43
CA CYS A 3 49.07 35.81 58.71
C CYS A 3 49.80 37.13 58.39
N ALA A 4 49.31 38.30 58.82
CA ALA A 4 49.40 38.93 60.15
C ALA A 4 50.67 39.81 60.30
N GLY A 5 50.61 41.08 60.73
CA GLY A 5 49.41 41.82 61.18
C GLY A 5 49.59 43.24 61.75
N ARG A 6 48.46 43.68 62.35
CA ARG A 6 48.16 44.71 63.38
C ARG A 6 48.26 46.24 63.08
N PHE A 7 47.10 46.75 62.65
CA PHE A 7 46.28 47.94 63.03
C PHE A 7 46.73 48.93 64.15
N GLU A 8 46.62 50.25 63.90
CA GLU A 8 45.52 51.15 64.35
C GLU A 8 45.68 52.65 63.89
N LEU A 9 44.55 53.26 63.53
CA LEU A 9 44.21 54.69 63.22
C LEU A 9 44.80 55.38 61.95
N LEU A 10 43.92 55.58 60.95
CA LEU A 10 44.18 56.35 59.71
C LEU A 10 44.18 57.87 59.97
N PRO A 11 45.14 58.67 59.43
CA PRO A 11 45.29 60.09 59.74
C PRO A 11 44.65 61.08 58.74
N HIS A 12 43.89 60.62 57.73
CA HIS A 12 43.46 61.50 56.63
C HIS A 12 42.00 61.30 56.20
N GLY A 13 41.08 62.03 56.84
CA GLY A 13 40.00 62.80 56.20
C GLY A 13 38.84 62.08 55.46
N LEU A 14 37.71 62.78 55.35
CA LEU A 14 36.53 62.40 54.54
C LEU A 14 36.93 62.18 53.05
N PRO A 15 36.24 61.30 52.29
CA PRO A 15 36.48 61.16 50.86
C PRO A 15 36.20 62.50 50.14
N PRO A 16 37.08 62.96 49.24
CA PRO A 16 36.85 64.21 48.53
C PRO A 16 35.75 64.05 47.48
N TYR A 17 35.03 65.16 47.36
CA TYR A 17 33.93 65.50 46.47
C TYR A 17 34.17 65.13 45.00
N ALA A 18 33.07 65.06 44.25
CA ALA A 18 32.94 64.92 42.79
C ALA A 18 34.12 65.49 41.97
N GLU A 19 34.46 64.79 40.87
CA GLU A 19 35.46 65.22 39.89
C GLU A 19 35.23 66.69 39.47
N ASP A 20 36.34 67.42 39.27
CA ASP A 20 36.31 68.80 38.79
C ASP A 20 35.56 68.87 37.46
N LEU A 21 34.63 69.82 37.32
CA LEU A 21 33.84 70.05 36.10
C LEU A 21 34.74 70.20 34.86
N ALA A 22 35.95 70.76 35.03
CA ALA A 22 36.91 70.84 33.93
C ALA A 22 37.40 69.45 33.48
N SER A 23 37.63 68.54 34.42
CA SER A 23 38.04 67.15 34.14
C SER A 23 36.90 66.33 33.54
N GLU A 24 35.68 66.53 34.03
CA GLU A 24 34.48 65.87 33.49
C GLU A 24 34.17 66.36 32.06
N LEU A 25 34.31 67.67 31.79
CA LEU A 25 34.18 68.25 30.45
C LEU A 25 35.28 67.77 29.49
N GLU A 26 36.52 67.65 29.96
CA GLU A 26 37.63 67.13 29.17
C GLU A 26 37.43 65.65 28.83
N GLN A 27 36.92 64.84 29.78
CA GLN A 27 36.53 63.46 29.52
C GLN A 27 35.38 63.34 28.52
N HIS A 28 34.31 64.11 28.70
CA HIS A 28 33.11 63.96 27.88
C HIS A 28 33.22 64.58 26.48
N PHE A 29 33.94 65.70 26.31
CA PHE A 29 33.95 66.45 25.05
C PHE A 29 35.29 66.48 24.32
N LEU A 30 36.42 66.25 24.99
CA LEU A 30 37.75 66.34 24.38
C LEU A 30 38.43 64.97 24.21
N THR A 31 38.17 64.01 25.10
CA THR A 31 38.84 62.70 25.09
C THR A 31 37.92 61.50 24.86
N SER A 32 36.60 61.64 25.00
CA SER A 32 35.64 60.58 24.64
C SER A 32 35.72 60.28 23.14
N PRO A 33 36.10 59.05 22.74
CA PRO A 33 36.24 58.67 21.33
C PRO A 33 34.95 58.82 20.52
N ASP A 34 33.79 58.73 21.18
CA ASP A 34 32.48 58.78 20.55
C ASP A 34 32.18 60.13 19.86
N TRP A 35 32.86 61.20 20.24
CA TRP A 35 32.75 62.54 19.63
C TRP A 35 33.83 62.82 18.57
N LEU A 36 34.72 61.86 18.29
CA LEU A 36 35.73 61.99 17.24
C LEU A 36 35.08 61.88 15.85
N PRO A 37 35.50 62.70 14.86
CA PRO A 37 34.99 62.65 13.48
C PRO A 37 35.15 61.28 12.77
N VAL A 38 35.99 60.38 13.28
CA VAL A 38 36.13 58.99 12.79
C VAL A 38 34.83 58.19 12.93
N HIS A 39 33.97 58.53 13.89
CA HIS A 39 32.66 57.92 14.08
C HIS A 39 31.54 58.63 13.29
N HIS A 40 31.83 59.77 12.65
CA HIS A 40 30.94 60.44 11.69
C HIS A 40 31.12 59.86 10.28
N PHE A 41 30.89 58.54 10.15
CA PHE A 41 31.15 57.78 8.92
C PHE A 41 30.43 58.33 7.68
N GLU A 42 29.31 59.03 7.85
CA GLU A 42 28.53 59.64 6.76
C GLU A 42 29.36 60.63 5.91
N ARG A 43 30.33 61.33 6.50
CA ARG A 43 31.19 62.29 5.78
C ARG A 43 32.43 61.65 5.14
N SER A 44 32.78 60.43 5.55
CA SER A 44 33.97 59.70 5.13
C SER A 44 33.66 58.60 4.10
N HIS A 45 32.41 58.15 4.04
CA HIS A 45 31.99 57.06 3.15
C HIS A 45 31.93 57.56 1.70
N ARG A 46 32.93 57.22 0.89
CA ARG A 46 32.88 57.39 -0.56
C ARG A 46 32.34 56.11 -1.18
N PHE A 47 31.19 56.20 -1.84
CA PHE A 47 30.66 55.10 -2.64
C PHE A 47 31.39 55.09 -4.00
N TRP A 48 32.28 54.12 -4.21
CA TRP A 48 32.83 53.88 -5.54
C TRP A 48 31.80 53.10 -6.37
N PRO A 49 31.24 53.68 -7.45
CA PRO A 49 30.40 52.92 -8.36
C PRO A 49 31.25 51.81 -8.99
N ARG A 50 30.95 50.54 -8.69
CA ARG A 50 31.59 49.41 -9.37
C ARG A 50 31.02 49.32 -10.78
N GLU A 51 31.90 49.19 -11.78
CA GLU A 51 31.45 48.75 -13.10
C GLU A 51 30.87 47.34 -12.98
N LYS A 52 29.63 47.17 -13.45
CA LYS A 52 28.95 45.89 -13.41
C LYS A 52 29.51 45.01 -14.53
N ASP A 53 30.45 44.14 -14.20
CA ASP A 53 30.80 43.06 -15.09
C ASP A 53 29.82 41.90 -14.90
N ILE A 54 28.69 41.95 -15.61
CA ILE A 54 27.71 40.85 -15.63
C ILE A 54 28.36 39.59 -16.22
N HIS A 55 29.37 39.73 -17.08
CA HIS A 55 30.04 38.60 -17.69
C HIS A 55 30.85 37.78 -16.68
N SER A 56 31.32 38.39 -15.60
CA SER A 56 31.96 37.67 -14.48
C SER A 56 31.05 36.66 -13.78
N LEU A 57 29.72 36.75 -13.96
CA LEU A 57 28.75 35.80 -13.39
C LEU A 57 28.51 34.57 -14.29
N PHE A 58 28.94 34.62 -15.56
CA PHE A 58 28.85 33.47 -16.46
C PHE A 58 30.11 32.62 -16.32
N GLU A 59 30.02 31.58 -15.51
CA GLU A 59 31.02 30.53 -15.46
C GLU A 59 30.74 29.56 -16.62
N VAL A 60 31.63 29.53 -17.61
CA VAL A 60 31.58 28.54 -18.69
C VAL A 60 32.56 27.45 -18.32
N ASP A 61 32.03 26.32 -17.84
CA ASP A 61 32.85 25.12 -17.61
C ASP A 61 33.57 24.75 -18.91
N VAL A 62 34.87 24.47 -18.81
CA VAL A 62 35.65 23.94 -19.94
C VAL A 62 35.02 22.61 -20.34
N THR A 63 34.76 22.43 -21.64
CA THR A 63 34.15 21.19 -22.14
C THR A 63 35.01 20.00 -21.71
N PRO A 64 34.45 18.98 -21.02
CA PRO A 64 35.22 17.82 -20.63
C PRO A 64 35.78 17.11 -21.87
N VAL A 65 36.99 16.57 -21.75
CA VAL A 65 37.70 15.87 -22.85
C VAL A 65 36.82 14.74 -23.38
N HIS A 66 36.57 14.66 -24.69
CA HIS A 66 35.64 13.69 -25.29
C HIS A 66 36.19 12.27 -25.42
N SER A 67 37.37 12.00 -24.88
CA SER A 67 38.05 10.71 -24.99
C SER A 67 38.47 10.16 -23.63
N THR A 68 38.50 8.83 -23.54
CA THR A 68 39.01 8.08 -22.40
C THR A 68 39.92 6.95 -22.87
N LEU A 69 40.76 6.43 -21.97
CA LEU A 69 41.60 5.27 -22.25
C LEU A 69 40.83 3.98 -21.97
N GLN A 70 40.64 3.16 -23.00
CA GLN A 70 40.07 1.81 -22.88
C GLN A 70 41.20 0.78 -22.90
N ALA A 71 41.27 -0.02 -21.84
CA ALA A 71 42.18 -1.16 -21.75
C ALA A 71 41.80 -2.24 -22.79
N GLU A 72 42.75 -2.62 -23.64
CA GLU A 72 42.62 -3.77 -24.52
C GLU A 72 43.15 -5.02 -23.81
N ARG A 73 42.33 -6.07 -23.76
CA ARG A 73 42.68 -7.32 -23.10
C ARG A 73 42.63 -8.47 -24.09
N ASN A 74 43.51 -9.44 -23.90
CA ASN A 74 43.44 -10.69 -24.63
C ASN A 74 42.13 -11.39 -24.26
N PRO A 75 41.25 -11.73 -25.23
CA PRO A 75 39.94 -12.30 -24.94
C PRO A 75 39.99 -13.69 -24.31
N THR A 76 41.13 -14.39 -24.41
CA THR A 76 41.29 -15.76 -23.88
C THR A 76 42.03 -15.78 -22.55
N THR A 77 43.05 -14.94 -22.37
CA THR A 77 43.88 -14.92 -21.14
C THR A 77 43.52 -13.80 -20.17
N GLY A 78 42.80 -12.77 -20.62
CA GLY A 78 42.48 -11.58 -19.82
C GLY A 78 43.66 -10.62 -19.60
N GLU A 79 44.85 -10.96 -20.11
CA GLU A 79 46.06 -10.13 -20.01
C GLU A 79 45.87 -8.79 -20.71
N LEU A 80 46.38 -7.73 -20.09
CA LEU A 80 46.35 -6.38 -20.64
C LEU A 80 47.33 -6.28 -21.81
N LEU A 81 46.81 -6.07 -23.02
CA LEU A 81 47.59 -5.94 -24.25
C LEU A 81 48.04 -4.50 -24.50
N GLY A 82 47.25 -3.51 -24.07
CA GLY A 82 47.53 -2.10 -24.28
C GLY A 82 46.35 -1.21 -23.91
N PHE A 83 46.42 0.06 -24.31
CA PHE A 83 45.34 1.03 -24.16
C PHE A 83 45.05 1.68 -25.50
N LYS A 84 43.76 1.86 -25.82
CA LYS A 84 43.32 2.68 -26.94
C LYS A 84 42.49 3.85 -26.46
N GLU A 85 42.58 4.97 -27.18
CA GLU A 85 41.71 6.10 -26.96
C GLU A 85 40.31 5.80 -27.54
N ALA A 86 39.28 5.93 -26.72
CA ALA A 86 37.88 5.70 -27.09
C ALA A 86 37.05 6.95 -26.79
N LEU A 87 36.14 7.30 -27.70
CA LEU A 87 35.25 8.44 -27.52
C LEU A 87 34.18 8.12 -26.46
N VAL A 88 33.84 9.12 -25.64
CA VAL A 88 32.80 9.03 -24.60
C VAL A 88 31.67 9.99 -24.96
N ASP A 89 30.53 9.46 -25.39
CA ASP A 89 29.39 10.25 -25.88
C ASP A 89 28.67 11.07 -24.79
N ASN A 90 28.91 10.77 -23.51
CA ASN A 90 28.08 11.19 -22.37
C ASN A 90 28.86 11.88 -21.23
N MET A 91 29.82 12.75 -21.54
CA MET A 91 30.72 13.35 -20.53
C MET A 91 30.07 14.39 -19.60
N SER A 92 28.92 14.97 -19.95
CA SER A 92 28.23 16.00 -19.13
C SER A 92 27.21 15.42 -18.14
N LEU A 93 27.12 14.09 -18.02
CA LEU A 93 26.16 13.44 -17.13
C LEU A 93 26.61 13.56 -15.68
N SER A 94 25.79 14.27 -14.90
CA SER A 94 25.92 14.41 -13.45
C SER A 94 24.67 13.87 -12.75
N ALA A 95 24.74 13.75 -11.43
CA ALA A 95 23.58 13.40 -10.62
C ALA A 95 22.39 14.37 -10.78
N LYS A 96 22.61 15.60 -11.27
CA LYS A 96 21.59 16.66 -11.39
C LYS A 96 20.89 16.73 -12.74
N ASN A 97 21.38 16.03 -13.76
CA ASN A 97 20.85 16.12 -15.13
C ASN A 97 20.69 14.75 -15.83
N SER A 98 21.11 13.66 -15.20
CA SER A 98 21.10 12.32 -15.79
C SER A 98 20.51 11.29 -14.85
N LEU A 99 19.77 10.35 -15.43
CA LEU A 99 19.23 9.17 -14.73
C LEU A 99 20.11 7.92 -14.97
N SER A 100 21.15 8.05 -15.79
CA SER A 100 22.04 6.95 -16.18
C SER A 100 22.97 6.52 -15.05
N PHE A 101 23.24 5.21 -14.96
CA PHE A 101 24.28 4.66 -14.09
C PHE A 101 25.69 5.11 -14.46
N GLN A 102 25.90 5.56 -15.70
CA GLN A 102 27.19 6.05 -16.19
C GLN A 102 27.50 7.49 -15.78
N ARG A 103 26.55 8.21 -15.14
CA ARG A 103 26.76 9.59 -14.67
C ARG A 103 27.85 9.65 -13.59
N ALA A 104 28.59 10.75 -13.50
CA ALA A 104 29.58 10.93 -12.43
C ALA A 104 28.91 10.85 -11.04
N PRO A 105 29.55 10.22 -10.03
CA PRO A 105 29.04 10.19 -8.67
C PRO A 105 28.98 11.60 -8.06
N GLY A 106 28.06 11.80 -7.12
CA GLY A 106 27.96 13.06 -6.39
C GLY A 106 29.12 13.25 -5.41
N PRO A 107 29.17 14.39 -4.70
CA PRO A 107 30.11 14.60 -3.61
C PRO A 107 29.97 13.48 -2.55
N PRO A 108 31.05 13.02 -1.91
CA PRO A 108 31.01 11.92 -0.94
C PRO A 108 30.00 12.12 0.21
N VAL A 109 29.73 13.37 0.59
CA VAL A 109 28.76 13.75 1.63
C VAL A 109 27.32 13.34 1.25
N GLU A 110 27.02 13.31 -0.05
CA GLU A 110 25.68 12.99 -0.58
C GLU A 110 25.55 11.54 -1.04
N ALA A 111 26.63 10.76 -1.07
CA ALA A 111 26.64 9.42 -1.66
C ALA A 111 25.64 8.46 -0.96
N LEU A 112 25.51 8.56 0.36
CA LEU A 112 24.73 7.62 1.17
C LEU A 112 23.21 7.84 1.06
N ARG A 113 22.70 9.01 1.44
CA ARG A 113 21.25 9.29 1.40
C ARG A 113 20.79 9.90 0.07
N GLY A 114 21.71 10.31 -0.78
CA GLY A 114 21.42 11.13 -1.94
C GLY A 114 21.09 12.58 -1.57
N SER A 115 20.68 13.34 -2.58
CA SER A 115 20.23 14.72 -2.44
C SER A 115 18.90 14.89 -3.14
N ALA A 116 17.99 15.70 -2.59
CA ALA A 116 16.72 16.02 -3.25
C ALA A 116 16.90 16.81 -4.56
N THR A 117 18.13 17.24 -4.87
CA THR A 117 18.52 17.84 -6.15
C THR A 117 18.98 16.80 -7.17
N ASN A 118 19.34 15.59 -6.74
CA ASN A 118 19.78 14.52 -7.63
C ASN A 118 18.58 13.83 -8.27
N TYR A 119 18.70 13.53 -9.56
CA TYR A 119 17.78 12.69 -10.29
C TYR A 119 17.92 11.23 -9.79
N PRO A 120 16.84 10.43 -9.71
CA PRO A 120 16.91 9.02 -9.34
C PRO A 120 17.70 8.21 -10.39
N PHE A 121 18.04 6.95 -10.11
CA PHE A 121 18.53 6.08 -11.18
C PHE A 121 17.38 5.55 -12.03
N TRP A 122 17.66 5.28 -13.30
CA TRP A 122 16.66 4.88 -14.28
C TRP A 122 15.99 3.52 -13.95
N PRO A 123 14.65 3.43 -13.94
CA PRO A 123 13.91 2.19 -13.69
C PRO A 123 13.49 1.43 -14.98
N GLY A 124 14.12 1.69 -16.13
CA GLY A 124 13.97 0.97 -17.43
C GLY A 124 13.08 1.62 -18.52
N MET A 125 13.65 1.79 -19.76
CA MET A 125 13.16 2.31 -21.10
C MET A 125 12.40 3.67 -21.20
N GLU A 126 12.42 4.56 -22.23
CA GLU A 126 13.31 5.01 -23.33
C GLU A 126 13.02 6.53 -23.66
N HIS A 127 14.07 7.26 -24.10
CA HIS A 127 14.27 8.58 -24.77
C HIS A 127 13.31 9.81 -24.73
N LEU A 128 13.93 10.99 -24.58
CA LEU A 128 13.36 12.36 -24.64
C LEU A 128 14.00 13.19 -25.78
N PHE A 129 13.21 14.03 -26.46
CA PHE A 129 13.62 14.91 -27.58
C PHE A 129 13.75 16.38 -27.15
N LEU A 130 14.67 17.13 -27.78
CA LEU A 130 14.93 18.55 -27.52
C LEU A 130 14.51 19.43 -28.72
N TYR A 131 13.90 20.59 -28.46
CA TYR A 131 13.57 21.62 -29.46
C TYR A 131 14.12 22.99 -29.03
N LEU A 132 14.46 23.85 -30.00
CA LEU A 132 14.94 25.22 -29.79
C LEU A 132 13.77 26.20 -29.58
N LEU A 133 13.86 27.12 -28.61
CA LEU A 133 12.78 28.05 -28.28
C LEU A 133 13.25 29.52 -28.15
N THR A 134 12.45 30.44 -28.68
CA THR A 134 12.60 31.92 -28.54
C THR A 134 12.00 32.46 -27.24
N VAL A 135 11.15 31.67 -26.60
CA VAL A 135 10.60 31.88 -25.27
C VAL A 135 11.06 30.72 -24.42
N PRO A 136 11.71 30.93 -23.26
CA PRO A 136 12.13 29.83 -22.41
C PRO A 136 10.96 28.87 -22.15
N PRO A 137 11.16 27.54 -22.26
CA PRO A 137 10.08 26.58 -22.04
C PRO A 137 9.43 26.80 -20.66
N GLY A 138 8.10 26.79 -20.63
CA GLY A 138 7.31 27.07 -19.41
C GLY A 138 6.95 28.53 -19.16
N TRP A 139 7.45 29.49 -19.96
CA TRP A 139 7.17 30.92 -19.80
C TRP A 139 6.25 31.48 -20.89
N LYS A 140 5.37 32.42 -20.54
CA LYS A 140 4.49 33.12 -21.51
C LYS A 140 5.16 34.31 -22.19
N LYS A 141 6.29 34.80 -21.66
CA LYS A 141 7.06 35.94 -22.19
C LYS A 141 8.53 35.56 -22.37
N GLY A 142 9.08 35.86 -23.55
CA GLY A 142 10.50 35.71 -23.85
C GLY A 142 11.30 36.95 -23.46
N VAL A 143 12.57 37.00 -23.89
CA VAL A 143 13.42 38.19 -23.68
C VAL A 143 12.97 39.31 -24.63
N GLU A 144 12.46 40.40 -24.09
CA GLU A 144 12.17 41.61 -24.87
C GLU A 144 13.47 42.41 -25.06
N PHE A 145 14.02 42.34 -26.27
CA PHE A 145 15.17 43.16 -26.66
C PHE A 145 14.70 44.57 -27.03
N THR A 146 15.35 45.60 -26.48
CA THR A 146 15.15 46.97 -26.97
C THR A 146 15.67 47.09 -28.41
N LYS A 147 15.27 48.13 -29.16
CA LYS A 147 15.69 48.37 -30.57
C LYS A 147 17.22 48.47 -30.78
N GLN A 148 18.02 48.47 -29.72
CA GLN A 148 19.50 48.47 -29.74
C GLN A 148 20.12 47.27 -28.99
N GLY A 149 19.35 46.25 -28.62
CA GLY A 149 19.89 45.00 -28.04
C GLY A 149 20.48 45.13 -26.63
N ARG A 150 20.09 46.13 -25.82
CA ARG A 150 20.53 46.27 -24.42
C ARG A 150 19.35 46.26 -23.43
N THR A 151 19.54 45.64 -22.27
CA THR A 151 18.59 45.64 -21.13
C THR A 151 18.74 46.89 -20.25
N TRP A 152 17.66 47.27 -19.55
CA TRP A 152 17.35 48.59 -19.00
C TRP A 152 18.33 49.18 -17.94
N ARG A 153 18.76 50.45 -18.13
CA ARG A 153 18.61 51.59 -17.16
C ARG A 153 19.04 52.95 -17.76
N GLY A 154 18.08 53.89 -17.80
CA GLY A 154 18.22 55.25 -17.24
C GLY A 154 18.89 56.38 -18.04
N CYS A 155 18.04 57.28 -18.56
CA CYS A 155 18.24 58.72 -18.82
C CYS A 155 19.34 59.20 -19.79
N GLY A 156 18.92 59.96 -20.81
CA GLY A 156 19.78 60.87 -21.58
C GLY A 156 19.47 60.86 -23.07
N SER A 157 18.86 61.95 -23.54
CA SER A 157 18.69 62.31 -24.96
C SER A 157 20.02 62.24 -25.73
N ASP A 158 20.04 61.64 -26.92
CA ASP A 158 20.42 62.35 -28.15
C ASP A 158 20.36 61.45 -29.40
N SER A 159 20.22 62.16 -30.51
CA SER A 159 19.85 61.81 -31.88
C SER A 159 20.77 60.83 -32.63
N GLY A 160 20.14 59.97 -33.45
CA GLY A 160 20.45 59.79 -34.87
C GLY A 160 21.71 59.03 -35.29
N GLN A 161 21.53 57.79 -35.79
CA GLN A 161 21.93 57.31 -37.13
C GLN A 161 21.87 55.77 -37.19
N LEU A 162 21.05 55.23 -38.11
CA LEU A 162 21.08 53.82 -38.50
C LEU A 162 22.35 53.59 -39.35
N TYR A 163 23.27 52.78 -38.84
CA TYR A 163 24.25 52.10 -39.70
C TYR A 163 23.83 50.64 -39.87
N THR A 164 23.36 50.35 -41.08
CA THR A 164 23.19 49.03 -41.64
C THR A 164 24.54 48.37 -41.84
N HIS A 165 24.90 47.36 -41.04
CA HIS A 165 25.79 46.27 -41.47
C HIS A 165 25.65 45.09 -40.50
N ALA A 166 24.80 44.13 -40.88
CA ALA A 166 24.83 42.78 -40.34
C ALA A 166 25.80 41.94 -41.18
N PRO A 167 26.69 41.14 -40.56
CA PRO A 167 27.21 39.94 -41.20
C PRO A 167 26.70 38.69 -40.49
N CYS A 168 26.06 37.83 -41.29
CA CYS A 168 26.03 36.37 -41.20
C CYS A 168 25.79 35.71 -39.82
N LEU A 169 24.51 35.45 -39.54
CA LEU A 169 24.11 34.26 -38.78
C LEU A 169 24.40 33.01 -39.63
N LEU A 170 25.54 32.37 -39.37
CA LEU A 170 25.86 31.06 -39.89
C LEU A 170 24.93 30.04 -39.21
N PHE A 171 23.98 29.50 -39.97
CA PHE A 171 23.14 28.37 -39.56
C PHE A 171 24.03 27.15 -39.27
N CYS A 172 24.11 26.73 -38.01
CA CYS A 172 24.72 25.45 -37.66
C CYS A 172 23.64 24.35 -37.74
N LEU A 173 23.47 23.78 -38.94
CA LEU A 173 22.84 22.47 -39.12
C LEU A 173 23.92 21.40 -38.85
N CYS A 174 24.06 20.98 -37.60
CA CYS A 174 24.79 19.76 -37.25
C CYS A 174 23.80 18.73 -36.73
N SER A 175 23.06 18.12 -37.67
CA SER A 175 22.49 16.78 -37.44
C SER A 175 23.62 15.79 -37.69
N GLN A 176 24.11 15.12 -36.65
CA GLN A 176 25.05 14.02 -36.84
C GLN A 176 24.33 12.89 -37.60
N GLU A 177 24.79 12.61 -38.81
CA GLU A 177 24.50 11.37 -39.52
C GLU A 177 25.24 10.23 -38.80
N VAL A 178 24.49 9.36 -38.14
CA VAL A 178 25.01 8.05 -37.71
C VAL A 178 25.06 7.17 -38.95
N THR A 179 26.25 6.94 -39.50
CA THR A 179 26.46 5.98 -40.60
C THR A 179 26.17 4.56 -40.12
N PRO A 180 25.27 3.79 -40.76
CA PRO A 180 25.11 2.39 -40.45
C PRO A 180 26.27 1.56 -41.04
N ILE A 181 26.88 0.72 -40.20
CA ILE A 181 27.83 -0.33 -40.60
C ILE A 181 27.12 -1.31 -41.58
N PRO A 182 27.73 -1.73 -42.70
CA PRO A 182 27.07 -2.63 -43.64
C PRO A 182 26.96 -4.03 -43.05
N LYS A 183 25.73 -4.48 -42.77
CA LYS A 183 25.42 -5.88 -42.45
C LYS A 183 25.34 -6.68 -43.76
N ALA A 184 26.12 -7.76 -43.82
CA ALA A 184 26.03 -8.77 -44.87
C ALA A 184 24.60 -9.33 -44.97
N THR A 185 24.09 -9.45 -46.19
CA THR A 185 22.81 -10.05 -46.55
C THR A 185 22.74 -11.53 -46.13
N PRO A 186 21.77 -11.94 -45.30
CA PRO A 186 21.36 -13.34 -45.22
C PRO A 186 20.28 -13.61 -46.28
N GLN A 187 20.38 -14.77 -46.93
CA GLN A 187 19.37 -15.30 -47.85
C GLN A 187 18.00 -15.42 -47.16
N ALA A 188 16.93 -15.25 -47.94
CA ALA A 188 15.56 -15.34 -47.48
C ALA A 188 15.25 -16.75 -46.91
N PRO A 189 14.73 -16.87 -45.68
CA PRO A 189 14.24 -18.14 -45.16
C PRO A 189 12.90 -18.52 -45.80
N PRO A 190 12.58 -19.82 -45.89
CA PRO A 190 11.29 -20.29 -46.41
C PRO A 190 10.13 -19.85 -45.49
N VAL A 191 8.95 -19.73 -46.11
CA VAL A 191 7.67 -19.30 -45.52
C VAL A 191 7.43 -19.93 -44.13
N PRO A 192 7.08 -19.15 -43.09
CA PRO A 192 6.85 -19.71 -41.76
C PRO A 192 5.60 -20.57 -41.75
N ALA A 193 5.67 -21.73 -41.11
CA ALA A 193 4.51 -22.45 -40.61
C ALA A 193 3.67 -21.52 -39.71
N PRO A 194 2.34 -21.76 -39.57
CA PRO A 194 1.48 -20.93 -38.72
C PRO A 194 2.12 -20.78 -37.32
N PRO A 195 2.12 -19.56 -36.74
CA PRO A 195 2.81 -19.32 -35.48
C PRO A 195 2.22 -20.25 -34.42
N ALA A 196 3.08 -21.09 -33.84
CA ALA A 196 2.79 -21.69 -32.56
C ALA A 196 2.46 -20.55 -31.59
N GLU A 197 1.42 -20.73 -30.77
CA GLU A 197 1.02 -19.73 -29.78
C GLU A 197 2.27 -19.22 -29.04
N PRO A 198 2.46 -17.89 -28.91
CA PRO A 198 3.61 -17.36 -28.18
C PRO A 198 3.62 -17.99 -26.79
N PRO A 199 4.76 -18.56 -26.33
CA PRO A 199 4.83 -19.18 -25.04
C PRO A 199 4.35 -18.18 -24.00
N LYS A 200 3.38 -18.58 -23.16
CA LYS A 200 2.90 -17.74 -22.07
C LYS A 200 4.12 -17.29 -21.26
N GLU A 201 4.48 -16.01 -21.34
CA GLU A 201 5.55 -15.43 -20.53
C GLU A 201 5.22 -15.65 -19.05
N GLN A 202 5.87 -16.64 -18.47
CA GLN A 202 5.73 -17.01 -17.08
C GLN A 202 6.92 -16.43 -16.32
N TRP A 203 6.68 -15.35 -15.57
CA TRP A 203 7.72 -14.66 -14.81
C TRP A 203 7.95 -15.29 -13.44
N ALA A 204 6.90 -15.87 -12.84
CA ALA A 204 7.00 -16.64 -11.60
C ALA A 204 7.08 -18.16 -11.87
N ILE A 205 8.16 -18.77 -11.39
CA ILE A 205 8.42 -20.21 -11.55
C ILE A 205 8.24 -20.90 -10.19
N PRO A 206 7.24 -21.78 -10.01
CA PRO A 206 7.13 -22.57 -8.80
C PRO A 206 8.28 -23.58 -8.72
N VAL A 207 8.92 -23.68 -7.56
CA VAL A 207 9.94 -24.69 -7.27
C VAL A 207 9.33 -25.79 -6.41
N ASP A 208 9.52 -27.04 -6.83
CA ASP A 208 9.07 -28.20 -6.07
C ASP A 208 10.03 -28.48 -4.90
N VAL A 209 9.57 -28.16 -3.69
CA VAL A 209 10.31 -28.40 -2.43
C VAL A 209 10.20 -29.84 -1.92
N SER A 210 9.38 -30.69 -2.55
CA SER A 210 9.25 -32.09 -2.16
C SER A 210 10.39 -32.97 -2.70
N SER A 211 11.06 -32.52 -3.76
CA SER A 211 12.19 -33.21 -4.36
C SER A 211 13.48 -32.99 -3.55
N PRO A 212 14.15 -34.06 -3.06
CA PRO A 212 15.39 -33.93 -2.31
C PRO A 212 16.54 -33.40 -3.19
N VAL A 213 17.47 -32.67 -2.57
CA VAL A 213 18.66 -32.08 -3.22
C VAL A 213 19.92 -32.71 -2.64
N ASP A 214 20.17 -33.97 -3.01
CA ASP A 214 21.28 -34.76 -2.48
C ASP A 214 22.62 -34.40 -3.13
N ASP A 215 22.60 -33.82 -4.33
CA ASP A 215 23.76 -33.38 -5.09
C ASP A 215 24.13 -31.91 -4.84
N PHE A 216 23.63 -31.31 -3.75
CA PHE A 216 23.83 -29.89 -3.42
C PHE A 216 25.30 -29.46 -3.46
N TYR A 217 26.17 -30.16 -2.72
CA TYR A 217 27.61 -29.88 -2.69
C TYR A 217 28.36 -30.29 -3.97
N LYS A 218 27.73 -31.08 -4.86
CA LYS A 218 28.28 -31.35 -6.20
C LYS A 218 27.97 -30.20 -7.16
N ARG A 219 26.80 -29.59 -7.04
CA ARG A 219 26.39 -28.43 -7.84
C ARG A 219 27.09 -27.14 -7.40
N ILE A 220 27.36 -26.99 -6.10
CA ILE A 220 28.08 -25.86 -5.52
C ILE A 220 29.30 -26.39 -4.75
N PRO A 221 30.44 -26.62 -5.43
CA PRO A 221 31.65 -27.13 -4.77
C PRO A 221 32.24 -26.15 -3.75
N ASP A 222 32.15 -24.86 -4.03
CA ASP A 222 32.69 -23.77 -3.20
C ASP A 222 31.58 -22.78 -2.77
N PRO A 223 30.73 -23.17 -1.80
CA PRO A 223 29.61 -22.33 -1.37
C PRO A 223 30.11 -21.09 -0.63
N ALA A 224 29.48 -19.94 -0.90
CA ALA A 224 29.85 -18.66 -0.28
C ALA A 224 29.78 -18.67 1.26
N PHE A 225 28.91 -19.49 1.85
CA PHE A 225 28.78 -19.66 3.29
C PHE A 225 28.50 -21.11 3.68
N LYS A 226 29.02 -21.54 4.84
CA LYS A 226 28.84 -22.90 5.38
C LYS A 226 28.29 -22.82 6.80
N TRP A 227 27.25 -23.60 7.08
CA TRP A 227 26.62 -23.70 8.40
C TRP A 227 27.09 -24.96 9.14
N PRO A 228 27.02 -24.98 10.49
CA PRO A 228 27.29 -26.18 11.28
C PRO A 228 26.18 -27.24 11.19
N PHE A 229 25.06 -26.93 10.52
CA PHE A 229 23.93 -27.82 10.31
C PHE A 229 23.63 -27.99 8.81
N GLU A 230 22.98 -29.10 8.45
CA GLU A 230 22.53 -29.35 7.08
C GLU A 230 21.31 -28.45 6.75
N PRO A 231 21.36 -27.63 5.68
CA PRO A 231 20.21 -26.82 5.28
C PRO A 231 19.02 -27.68 4.81
N ASP A 232 17.80 -27.23 5.09
CA ASP A 232 16.57 -27.87 4.64
C ASP A 232 16.44 -27.82 3.11
N VAL A 233 15.65 -28.72 2.51
CA VAL A 233 15.47 -28.80 1.04
C VAL A 233 15.09 -27.46 0.41
N PHE A 234 14.14 -26.73 1.01
CA PHE A 234 13.72 -25.42 0.50
C PHE A 234 14.85 -24.37 0.56
N GLN A 235 15.74 -24.45 1.55
CA GLN A 235 16.90 -23.57 1.68
C GLN A 235 17.95 -23.90 0.61
N LYS A 236 18.23 -25.20 0.39
CA LYS A 236 19.13 -25.68 -0.68
C LYS A 236 18.66 -25.24 -2.06
N GLN A 237 17.36 -25.37 -2.35
CA GLN A 237 16.77 -24.90 -3.60
C GLN A 237 16.94 -23.38 -3.78
N ALA A 238 16.68 -22.59 -2.74
CA ALA A 238 16.88 -21.14 -2.80
C ALA A 238 18.34 -20.80 -3.12
N ILE A 239 19.28 -21.42 -2.41
CA ILE A 239 20.72 -21.21 -2.61
C ILE A 239 21.17 -21.56 -4.04
N LEU A 240 20.67 -22.65 -4.62
CA LEU A 240 20.97 -23.03 -6.00
C LEU A 240 20.52 -21.99 -7.04
N HIS A 241 19.43 -21.28 -6.76
CA HIS A 241 18.96 -20.18 -7.60
C HIS A 241 19.75 -18.90 -7.37
N LEU A 242 20.14 -18.60 -6.12
CA LEU A 242 21.01 -17.46 -5.81
C LEU A 242 22.37 -17.57 -6.51
N GLU A 243 22.99 -18.75 -6.52
CA GLU A 243 24.25 -19.00 -7.25
C GLU A 243 24.12 -18.78 -8.76
N LYS A 244 22.92 -18.93 -9.32
CA LYS A 244 22.63 -18.61 -10.73
C LYS A 244 22.29 -17.13 -10.97
N HIS A 245 22.36 -16.29 -9.93
CA HIS A 245 21.91 -14.90 -9.93
C HIS A 245 20.42 -14.73 -10.24
N ASP A 246 19.60 -15.72 -9.90
CA ASP A 246 18.15 -15.64 -10.02
C ASP A 246 17.51 -14.97 -8.78
N SER A 247 16.42 -14.23 -8.98
CA SER A 247 15.62 -13.69 -7.87
C SER A 247 14.73 -14.79 -7.25
N VAL A 248 14.55 -14.76 -5.93
CA VAL A 248 13.82 -15.81 -5.20
C VAL A 248 12.74 -15.24 -4.28
N PHE A 249 11.63 -15.96 -4.15
CA PHE A 249 10.58 -15.71 -3.18
C PHE A 249 10.39 -16.92 -2.26
N VAL A 250 10.82 -16.79 -1.01
CA VAL A 250 10.70 -17.83 0.02
C VAL A 250 9.53 -17.54 0.94
N ALA A 251 8.50 -18.38 0.87
CA ALA A 251 7.34 -18.35 1.75
C ALA A 251 7.38 -19.54 2.72
N ALA A 252 7.70 -19.26 3.98
CA ALA A 252 7.85 -20.29 5.02
C ALA A 252 7.43 -19.75 6.39
N HIS A 253 7.02 -20.64 7.31
CA HIS A 253 6.60 -20.24 8.66
C HIS A 253 7.66 -19.39 9.39
N THR A 254 7.22 -18.60 10.38
CA THR A 254 8.14 -17.96 11.33
C THR A 254 8.98 -19.02 12.04
N SER A 255 10.24 -18.71 12.30
CA SER A 255 11.23 -19.66 12.84
C SER A 255 11.59 -20.86 11.92
N ALA A 256 11.16 -20.87 10.65
CA ALA A 256 11.52 -21.91 9.67
C ALA A 256 12.99 -21.88 9.21
N GLY A 257 13.75 -20.85 9.57
CA GLY A 257 15.13 -20.67 9.10
C GLY A 257 15.23 -19.91 7.78
N LYS A 258 14.31 -19.00 7.48
CA LYS A 258 14.38 -18.11 6.30
C LYS A 258 15.68 -17.30 6.24
N THR A 259 16.25 -16.97 7.41
CA THR A 259 17.51 -16.22 7.54
C THR A 259 18.68 -16.87 6.80
N VAL A 260 18.69 -18.20 6.63
CA VAL A 260 19.74 -18.93 5.88
C VAL A 260 19.88 -18.41 4.44
N VAL A 261 18.76 -18.05 3.81
CA VAL A 261 18.75 -17.52 2.44
C VAL A 261 19.33 -16.10 2.40
N ALA A 262 19.03 -15.28 3.42
CA ALA A 262 19.60 -13.94 3.56
C ALA A 262 21.12 -13.98 3.84
N GLU A 263 21.55 -14.83 4.78
CA GLU A 263 22.95 -15.02 5.14
C GLU A 263 23.79 -15.43 3.92
N TYR A 264 23.26 -16.34 3.10
CA TYR A 264 23.96 -16.77 1.89
C TYR A 264 24.11 -15.64 0.88
N ALA A 265 23.06 -14.84 0.65
CA ALA A 265 23.12 -13.71 -0.28
C ALA A 265 24.11 -12.62 0.17
N ILE A 266 24.20 -12.36 1.49
CA ILE A 266 25.19 -11.44 2.06
C ILE A 266 26.60 -11.97 1.79
N ALA A 267 26.87 -13.25 2.10
CA ALA A 267 28.17 -13.86 1.85
C ALA A 267 28.52 -13.91 0.35
N LEU A 268 27.53 -14.15 -0.51
CA LEU A 268 27.70 -14.18 -1.96
C LEU A 268 28.08 -12.79 -2.50
N SER A 269 27.44 -11.73 -1.99
CA SER A 269 27.78 -10.34 -2.35
C SER A 269 29.20 -9.97 -1.92
N GLN A 270 29.61 -10.39 -0.71
CA GLN A 270 30.98 -10.22 -0.23
C GLN A 270 32.00 -10.93 -1.13
N LYS A 271 31.66 -12.14 -1.63
CA LYS A 271 32.48 -12.88 -2.61
C LYS A 271 32.56 -12.15 -3.95
N HIS A 272 31.50 -11.47 -4.38
CA HIS A 272 31.45 -10.69 -5.62
C HIS A 272 31.98 -9.27 -5.50
N MET A 273 32.38 -8.82 -4.30
CA MET A 273 32.78 -7.44 -4.02
C MET A 273 31.68 -6.41 -4.31
N THR A 274 30.43 -6.80 -4.07
CA THR A 274 29.22 -5.97 -4.22
C THR A 274 28.57 -5.72 -2.86
N ARG A 275 27.50 -4.93 -2.86
CA ARG A 275 26.72 -4.60 -1.65
C ARG A 275 25.39 -5.35 -1.59
N THR A 276 24.96 -5.62 -0.37
CA THR A 276 23.61 -6.11 -0.06
C THR A 276 22.87 -5.09 0.80
N ILE A 277 21.58 -4.88 0.52
CA ILE A 277 20.69 -4.16 1.44
C ILE A 277 19.70 -5.15 2.05
N TYR A 278 19.67 -5.20 3.38
CA TYR A 278 18.65 -5.92 4.14
C TYR A 278 17.61 -4.94 4.64
N THR A 279 16.39 -5.07 4.13
CA THR A 279 15.25 -4.26 4.58
C THR A 279 14.43 -5.01 5.61
N SER A 280 14.12 -4.32 6.71
CA SER A 280 13.24 -4.80 7.77
C SER A 280 12.10 -3.79 7.96
N PRO A 281 10.86 -4.26 8.20
CA PRO A 281 9.74 -3.35 8.42
C PRO A 281 9.89 -2.56 9.72
N ILE A 282 10.62 -3.05 10.74
CA ILE A 282 10.62 -2.46 12.09
C ILE A 282 12.03 -2.12 12.56
N LYS A 283 12.20 -0.95 13.20
CA LYS A 283 13.48 -0.50 13.78
C LYS A 283 14.04 -1.51 14.79
N ALA A 284 13.21 -2.05 15.69
CA ALA A 284 13.62 -3.07 16.66
C ALA A 284 14.21 -4.32 15.99
N LEU A 285 13.55 -4.84 14.95
CA LEU A 285 14.06 -5.97 14.18
C LEU A 285 15.34 -5.61 13.41
N SER A 286 15.45 -4.38 12.91
CA SER A 286 16.69 -3.89 12.27
C SER A 286 17.87 -3.91 13.24
N ASN A 287 17.67 -3.44 14.48
CA ASN A 287 18.69 -3.46 15.52
C ASN A 287 19.07 -4.89 15.93
N GLN A 288 18.09 -5.79 16.06
CA GLN A 288 18.34 -7.21 16.33
C GLN A 288 19.18 -7.85 15.22
N LYS A 289 18.77 -7.66 13.95
CA LYS A 289 19.46 -8.20 12.78
C LYS A 289 20.85 -7.63 12.60
N PHE A 290 21.05 -6.35 12.93
CA PHE A 290 22.36 -5.74 12.98
C PHE A 290 23.28 -6.48 13.92
N ARG A 291 22.86 -6.74 15.16
CA ARG A 291 23.66 -7.51 16.11
C ARG A 291 23.94 -8.93 15.61
N ASP A 292 22.91 -9.62 15.11
CA ASP A 292 23.03 -11.00 14.62
C ASP A 292 24.05 -11.09 13.46
N PHE A 293 23.88 -10.25 12.43
CA PHE A 293 24.78 -10.25 11.26
C PHE A 293 26.16 -9.67 11.58
N LYS A 294 26.28 -8.71 12.50
CA LYS A 294 27.58 -8.21 12.95
C LYS A 294 28.40 -9.33 13.60
N ASN A 295 27.76 -10.18 14.41
CA ASN A 295 28.42 -11.34 15.01
C ASN A 295 28.82 -12.40 13.97
N THR A 296 28.04 -12.57 12.90
CA THR A 296 28.29 -13.58 11.86
C THR A 296 29.30 -13.12 10.80
N PHE A 297 29.21 -11.89 10.31
CA PHE A 297 29.96 -11.39 9.14
C PHE A 297 30.96 -10.27 9.47
N GLY A 298 30.80 -9.57 10.59
CA GLY A 298 31.65 -8.43 10.96
C GLY A 298 31.42 -7.15 10.16
N ASP A 299 31.43 -7.18 8.82
CA ASP A 299 31.24 -6.02 7.96
C ASP A 299 29.76 -5.71 7.67
N VAL A 300 29.09 -5.11 8.65
CA VAL A 300 27.66 -4.78 8.62
C VAL A 300 27.43 -3.38 9.15
N GLY A 301 26.58 -2.62 8.45
CA GLY A 301 26.11 -1.29 8.80
C GLY A 301 24.62 -1.23 9.11
N LEU A 302 24.20 -0.18 9.80
CA LEU A 302 22.81 0.10 10.17
C LEU A 302 22.45 1.55 9.82
N LEU A 303 21.42 1.72 9.01
CA LEU A 303 20.86 3.02 8.64
C LEU A 303 19.41 3.11 9.09
N THR A 304 19.15 3.92 10.11
CA THR A 304 17.82 4.32 10.53
C THR A 304 17.65 5.83 10.36
N GLY A 305 16.43 6.34 10.59
CA GLY A 305 16.17 7.79 10.54
C GLY A 305 17.02 8.58 11.53
N ASP A 306 17.33 7.97 12.67
CA ASP A 306 17.98 8.53 13.85
C ASP A 306 19.47 8.18 13.98
N VAL A 307 19.90 6.98 13.59
CA VAL A 307 21.27 6.49 13.79
C VAL A 307 21.85 5.99 12.46
N GLN A 308 23.13 6.28 12.23
CA GLN A 308 23.90 5.73 11.12
C GLN A 308 25.18 5.12 11.68
N LEU A 309 25.37 3.81 11.50
CA LEU A 309 26.54 3.06 11.93
C LEU A 309 27.15 2.35 10.72
N HIS A 310 28.47 2.46 10.54
CA HIS A 310 29.23 1.79 9.47
C HIS A 310 28.55 1.88 8.09
N SER A 311 28.31 3.10 7.59
CA SER A 311 27.63 3.36 6.32
C SER A 311 28.41 2.88 5.08
N ASP A 312 29.69 2.62 5.24
CA ASP A 312 30.62 2.12 4.24
C ASP A 312 30.59 0.59 4.08
N ALA A 313 29.93 -0.14 4.99
CA ALA A 313 29.88 -1.59 5.03
C ALA A 313 29.29 -2.24 3.76
N SER A 314 29.72 -3.47 3.45
CA SER A 314 29.20 -4.29 2.34
C SER A 314 27.73 -4.67 2.52
N CYS A 315 27.29 -4.94 3.75
CA CYS A 315 25.90 -5.21 4.08
C CYS A 315 25.28 -4.06 4.88
N LEU A 316 24.25 -3.42 4.34
CA LEU A 316 23.52 -2.34 5.00
C LEU A 316 22.13 -2.79 5.43
N ILE A 317 21.84 -2.69 6.73
CA ILE A 317 20.52 -2.95 7.29
C ILE A 317 19.78 -1.63 7.43
N MET A 318 18.55 -1.56 6.93
CA MET A 318 17.73 -0.36 7.00
C MET A 318 16.24 -0.66 6.99
N THR A 319 15.41 0.35 7.22
CA THR A 319 13.97 0.23 7.00
C THR A 319 13.62 0.51 5.54
N THR A 320 12.43 0.07 5.11
CA THR A 320 11.98 0.26 3.71
C THR A 320 11.82 1.74 3.35
N GLU A 321 11.48 2.60 4.32
CA GLU A 321 11.36 4.05 4.13
C GLU A 321 12.70 4.71 3.83
N ILE A 322 13.80 4.23 4.45
CA ILE A 322 15.15 4.72 4.16
C ILE A 322 15.57 4.33 2.74
N LEU A 323 15.30 3.09 2.33
CA LEU A 323 15.57 2.64 0.96
C LEU A 323 14.74 3.44 -0.07
N ARG A 324 13.45 3.69 0.21
CA ARG A 324 12.60 4.56 -0.63
C ARG A 324 13.21 5.96 -0.77
N SER A 325 13.67 6.55 0.33
CA SER A 325 14.32 7.87 0.32
C SER A 325 15.58 7.86 -0.54
N MET A 326 16.43 6.83 -0.43
CA MET A 326 17.63 6.66 -1.25
C MET A 326 17.31 6.55 -2.74
N LEU A 327 16.21 5.89 -3.11
CA LEU A 327 15.75 5.77 -4.50
C LEU A 327 15.30 7.12 -5.06
N TYR A 328 14.43 7.86 -4.35
CA TYR A 328 13.99 9.18 -4.79
C TYR A 328 15.13 10.21 -4.90
N ASN A 329 16.09 10.15 -3.98
CA ASN A 329 17.23 11.06 -3.91
C ASN A 329 18.45 10.59 -4.73
N GLY A 330 18.35 9.47 -5.45
CA GLY A 330 19.41 8.96 -6.33
C GLY A 330 20.74 8.67 -5.61
N SER A 331 20.71 7.97 -4.48
CA SER A 331 21.90 7.56 -3.71
C SER A 331 22.88 6.74 -4.56
N ASP A 332 24.16 7.10 -4.54
CA ASP A 332 25.22 6.40 -5.27
C ASP A 332 25.49 4.98 -4.76
N VAL A 333 25.09 4.64 -3.52
CA VAL A 333 25.17 3.27 -2.96
C VAL A 333 24.39 2.25 -3.80
N LEU A 334 23.37 2.70 -4.54
CA LEU A 334 22.55 1.85 -5.41
C LEU A 334 23.33 1.28 -6.61
N ARG A 335 24.50 1.85 -6.95
CA ARG A 335 25.34 1.38 -8.07
C ARG A 335 25.98 0.03 -7.76
N ASP A 336 26.50 -0.12 -6.54
CA ASP A 336 27.22 -1.33 -6.10
C ASP A 336 26.27 -2.42 -5.58
N LEU A 337 24.97 -2.15 -5.60
CA LEU A 337 23.95 -3.01 -5.02
C LEU A 337 23.65 -4.21 -5.92
N GLU A 338 23.94 -5.42 -5.45
CA GLU A 338 23.61 -6.66 -6.15
C GLU A 338 22.26 -7.22 -5.68
N TRP A 339 22.04 -7.26 -4.37
CA TRP A 339 20.85 -7.88 -3.77
C TRP A 339 20.12 -6.94 -2.81
N VAL A 340 18.79 -6.93 -2.92
CA VAL A 340 17.89 -6.38 -1.89
C VAL A 340 17.08 -7.49 -1.27
N ILE A 341 17.27 -7.67 0.03
CA ILE A 341 16.54 -8.63 0.85
C ILE A 341 15.36 -7.91 1.49
N PHE A 342 14.17 -8.39 1.22
CA PHE A 342 12.92 -7.93 1.78
C PHE A 342 12.42 -8.93 2.82
N ASP A 343 12.57 -8.58 4.09
CA ASP A 343 12.10 -9.40 5.20
C ASP A 343 10.65 -9.10 5.57
N GLU A 344 9.91 -10.14 5.95
CA GLU A 344 8.50 -10.11 6.31
C GLU A 344 7.58 -9.41 5.27
N VAL A 345 7.68 -9.81 4.00
CA VAL A 345 6.91 -9.25 2.86
C VAL A 345 5.39 -9.22 3.10
N HIS A 346 4.85 -10.07 3.97
CA HIS A 346 3.45 -10.05 4.36
C HIS A 346 3.00 -8.71 5.01
N TYR A 347 3.93 -7.83 5.40
CA TYR A 347 3.66 -6.44 5.79
C TYR A 347 3.16 -5.56 4.65
N ILE A 348 3.18 -6.02 3.39
CA ILE A 348 2.58 -5.28 2.28
C ILE A 348 1.07 -5.02 2.47
N ASN A 349 0.40 -5.84 3.29
CA ASN A 349 -1.01 -5.66 3.64
C ASN A 349 -1.24 -4.55 4.69
N ASP A 350 -0.18 -3.98 5.26
CA ASP A 350 -0.27 -2.84 6.19
C ASP A 350 -0.66 -1.57 5.43
N SER A 351 -1.69 -0.86 5.89
CA SER A 351 -2.23 0.30 5.18
C SER A 351 -1.31 1.53 5.17
N GLU A 352 -0.42 1.67 6.16
CA GLU A 352 0.54 2.78 6.21
C GLU A 352 1.82 2.45 5.44
N ARG A 353 2.28 1.20 5.55
CA ARG A 353 3.61 0.77 5.07
C ARG A 353 3.59 0.06 3.73
N GLY A 354 2.48 -0.59 3.37
CA GLY A 354 2.34 -1.33 2.13
C GLY A 354 2.58 -0.49 0.89
N VAL A 355 2.21 0.80 0.95
CA VAL A 355 2.50 1.78 -0.11
C VAL A 355 4.01 1.84 -0.38
N VAL A 356 4.81 2.06 0.66
CA VAL A 356 6.28 2.20 0.58
C VAL A 356 6.91 0.98 -0.09
N TRP A 357 6.42 -0.22 0.24
CA TRP A 357 6.90 -1.47 -0.33
C TRP A 357 6.68 -1.54 -1.84
N GLU A 358 5.48 -1.20 -2.31
CA GLU A 358 5.18 -1.16 -3.74
C GLU A 358 6.01 -0.10 -4.46
N GLU A 359 6.17 1.10 -3.89
CA GLU A 359 7.01 2.14 -4.49
C GLU A 359 8.47 1.70 -4.66
N VAL A 360 9.05 1.11 -3.62
CA VAL A 360 10.43 0.61 -3.65
C VAL A 360 10.57 -0.50 -4.69
N LEU A 361 9.67 -1.48 -4.68
CA LEU A 361 9.69 -2.58 -5.65
C LEU A 361 9.59 -2.05 -7.08
N ILE A 362 8.75 -1.05 -7.37
CA ILE A 362 8.65 -0.46 -8.71
C ILE A 362 9.91 0.31 -9.09
N MET A 363 10.47 1.11 -8.17
CA MET A 363 11.61 2.01 -8.43
C MET A 363 13.00 1.36 -8.42
N LEU A 364 13.15 0.14 -7.88
CA LEU A 364 14.46 -0.53 -7.83
C LEU A 364 15.12 -0.61 -9.23
N PRO A 365 16.43 -0.37 -9.36
CA PRO A 365 17.12 -0.47 -10.64
C PRO A 365 17.10 -1.87 -11.26
N ASP A 366 17.27 -1.93 -12.59
CA ASP A 366 17.18 -3.18 -13.36
C ASP A 366 18.30 -4.19 -13.04
N HIS A 367 19.50 -3.74 -12.64
CA HIS A 367 20.61 -4.65 -12.31
C HIS A 367 20.39 -5.38 -10.97
N VAL A 368 19.62 -4.80 -10.05
CA VAL A 368 19.40 -5.33 -8.70
C VAL A 368 18.55 -6.59 -8.72
N ASN A 369 18.99 -7.64 -8.02
CA ASN A 369 18.23 -8.86 -7.81
C ASN A 369 17.47 -8.83 -6.48
N ILE A 370 16.32 -9.51 -6.44
CA ILE A 370 15.35 -9.40 -5.35
C ILE A 370 15.23 -10.73 -4.59
N ILE A 371 15.32 -10.65 -3.27
CA ILE A 371 15.09 -11.76 -2.36
C ILE A 371 13.90 -11.41 -1.46
N LEU A 372 12.81 -12.15 -1.59
CA LEU A 372 11.58 -11.95 -0.83
C LEU A 372 11.47 -13.02 0.26
N LEU A 373 11.41 -12.63 1.53
CA LEU A 373 11.21 -13.55 2.65
C LEU A 373 9.87 -13.26 3.32
N SER A 374 8.97 -14.23 3.36
CA SER A 374 7.63 -14.05 3.94
C SER A 374 7.18 -15.22 4.80
N ALA A 375 6.21 -14.96 5.68
CA ALA A 375 5.38 -15.98 6.27
C ALA A 375 4.58 -16.73 5.18
N THR A 376 3.96 -17.84 5.55
CA THR A 376 3.13 -18.62 4.61
C THR A 376 1.92 -17.80 4.15
N VAL A 377 1.88 -17.46 2.87
CA VAL A 377 0.78 -16.72 2.21
C VAL A 377 0.29 -17.52 0.99
N PRO A 378 -1.01 -17.44 0.65
CA PRO A 378 -1.61 -18.32 -0.35
C PRO A 378 -1.34 -17.90 -1.81
N ASN A 379 -1.16 -16.61 -2.11
CA ASN A 379 -1.02 -16.07 -3.47
C ASN A 379 0.43 -15.70 -3.84
N THR A 380 1.41 -16.53 -3.42
CA THR A 380 2.84 -16.27 -3.66
C THR A 380 3.21 -16.19 -5.14
N LEU A 381 2.66 -17.09 -5.97
CA LEU A 381 2.93 -17.12 -7.41
C LEU A 381 2.42 -15.88 -8.12
N GLU A 382 1.24 -15.41 -7.73
CA GLU A 382 0.65 -14.21 -8.30
C GLU A 382 1.49 -12.96 -7.98
N PHE A 383 1.88 -12.83 -6.71
CA PHE A 383 2.72 -11.73 -6.26
C PHE A 383 4.11 -11.74 -6.91
N ALA A 384 4.75 -12.92 -7.03
CA ALA A 384 6.01 -13.05 -7.76
C ALA A 384 5.87 -12.74 -9.26
N ASP A 385 4.74 -13.11 -9.88
CA ASP A 385 4.50 -12.88 -11.30
C ASP A 385 4.33 -11.38 -11.58
N TRP A 386 3.71 -10.64 -10.67
CA TRP A 386 3.64 -9.18 -10.69
C TRP A 386 5.04 -8.54 -10.66
N ILE A 387 5.86 -8.87 -9.66
CA ILE A 387 7.23 -8.31 -9.54
C ILE A 387 8.07 -8.71 -10.76
N GLY A 388 8.00 -9.98 -11.16
CA GLY A 388 8.78 -10.50 -12.28
C GLY A 388 8.43 -9.81 -13.61
N ARG A 389 7.15 -9.47 -13.84
CA ARG A 389 6.71 -8.67 -14.99
C ARG A 389 7.27 -7.25 -14.97
N ILE A 390 7.22 -6.59 -13.81
CA ILE A 390 7.68 -5.20 -13.66
C ILE A 390 9.19 -5.11 -13.86
N LYS A 391 9.94 -6.06 -13.30
CA LYS A 391 11.40 -6.11 -13.38
C LYS A 391 11.94 -6.81 -14.60
N ARG A 392 11.07 -7.45 -15.39
CA ARG A 392 11.46 -8.34 -16.50
C ARG A 392 12.51 -9.36 -16.05
N LYS A 393 12.31 -9.92 -14.85
CA LYS A 393 13.19 -10.93 -14.23
C LYS A 393 12.37 -12.14 -13.78
N LYS A 394 12.92 -13.33 -13.96
CA LYS A 394 12.32 -14.56 -13.44
C LYS A 394 12.45 -14.59 -11.91
N ILE A 395 11.37 -14.96 -11.24
CA ILE A 395 11.34 -15.11 -9.78
C ILE A 395 10.93 -16.54 -9.44
N TYR A 396 11.77 -17.22 -8.66
CA TYR A 396 11.54 -18.60 -8.25
C TYR A 396 10.83 -18.64 -6.91
N VAL A 397 9.61 -19.20 -6.91
CA VAL A 397 8.74 -19.25 -5.75
C VAL A 397 8.94 -20.57 -5.01
N ILE A 398 9.44 -20.47 -3.79
CA ILE A 398 9.82 -21.58 -2.92
C ILE A 398 8.92 -21.49 -1.69
N SER A 399 7.91 -22.35 -1.63
CA SER A 399 6.93 -22.36 -0.54
C SER A 399 6.99 -23.65 0.25
N THR A 400 6.95 -23.56 1.58
CA THR A 400 6.81 -24.72 2.46
C THR A 400 5.73 -24.49 3.51
N LEU A 401 4.77 -25.41 3.58
CA LEU A 401 3.74 -25.46 4.61
C LEU A 401 4.19 -26.28 5.84
N LYS A 402 5.36 -26.93 5.77
CA LYS A 402 5.87 -27.74 6.87
C LYS A 402 6.54 -26.84 7.91
N ARG A 403 6.03 -26.86 9.14
CA ARG A 403 6.66 -26.19 10.28
C ARG A 403 7.81 -27.04 10.84
N PRO A 404 8.96 -26.45 11.26
CA PRO A 404 10.06 -27.23 11.85
C PRO A 404 9.69 -27.89 13.17
N VAL A 405 8.91 -27.20 14.00
CA VAL A 405 8.38 -27.71 15.27
C VAL A 405 6.85 -27.72 15.14
N PRO A 406 6.16 -28.87 15.19
CA PRO A 406 4.70 -28.90 15.14
C PRO A 406 4.07 -28.27 16.40
N LEU A 407 2.83 -27.80 16.28
CA LEU A 407 2.09 -27.15 17.38
C LEU A 407 0.96 -28.04 17.88
N GLU A 408 0.70 -27.99 19.19
CA GLU A 408 -0.46 -28.59 19.83
C GLU A 408 -1.26 -27.48 20.51
N HIS A 409 -2.56 -27.42 20.20
CA HIS A 409 -3.44 -26.35 20.66
C HIS A 409 -4.41 -26.86 21.74
N TYR A 410 -4.49 -26.13 22.84
CA TYR A 410 -5.26 -26.52 24.02
C TYR A 410 -6.22 -25.42 24.48
N LEU A 411 -7.35 -25.84 25.06
CA LEU A 411 -8.23 -24.99 25.85
C LEU A 411 -7.95 -25.21 27.33
N TYR A 412 -7.82 -24.12 28.09
CA TYR A 412 -7.60 -24.18 29.53
C TYR A 412 -8.78 -23.58 30.29
N THR A 413 -9.38 -24.37 31.19
CA THR A 413 -10.53 -23.96 32.00
C THR A 413 -10.22 -23.91 33.50
N GLY A 414 -8.99 -24.24 33.91
CA GLY A 414 -8.60 -24.26 35.33
C GLY A 414 -8.66 -22.87 35.99
N ASN A 415 -9.14 -22.83 37.23
CA ASN A 415 -9.31 -21.60 38.02
C ASN A 415 -8.97 -21.75 39.51
N SER A 416 -8.43 -22.91 39.91
CA SER A 416 -8.05 -23.25 41.28
C SER A 416 -7.01 -24.37 41.25
N GLN A 417 -6.35 -24.66 42.37
CA GLN A 417 -5.42 -25.79 42.44
C GLN A 417 -6.07 -27.16 42.15
N LYS A 418 -7.36 -27.33 42.46
CA LYS A 418 -8.09 -28.58 42.14
C LYS A 418 -8.29 -28.76 40.63
N THR A 419 -8.43 -27.65 39.91
CA THR A 419 -8.76 -27.63 38.48
C THR A 419 -7.57 -27.24 37.60
N GLN A 420 -6.35 -27.18 38.18
CA GLN A 420 -5.13 -26.77 37.47
C GLN A 420 -4.73 -27.69 36.32
N ASN A 421 -5.21 -28.93 36.31
CA ASN A 421 -4.91 -29.92 35.27
C ASN A 421 -5.96 -29.96 34.14
N GLU A 422 -6.98 -29.08 34.17
CA GLU A 422 -8.00 -28.99 33.13
C GLU A 422 -7.46 -28.31 31.86
N LEU A 423 -6.79 -29.11 31.04
CA LEU A 423 -6.17 -28.73 29.78
C LEU A 423 -6.64 -29.70 28.69
N PHE A 424 -7.39 -29.22 27.70
CA PHE A 424 -8.04 -30.05 26.69
C PHE A 424 -7.43 -29.81 25.32
N LEU A 425 -6.91 -30.86 24.68
CA LEU A 425 -6.32 -30.79 23.35
C LEU A 425 -7.42 -30.63 22.29
N ILE A 426 -7.33 -29.58 21.48
CA ILE A 426 -8.27 -29.29 20.39
C ILE A 426 -7.65 -29.33 19.00
N VAL A 427 -6.33 -29.20 18.87
CA VAL A 427 -5.62 -29.46 17.60
C VAL A 427 -4.32 -30.19 17.91
N ASP A 428 -4.11 -31.33 17.27
CA ASP A 428 -2.89 -32.13 17.44
C ASP A 428 -1.70 -31.64 16.61
N ALA A 429 -0.52 -32.24 16.83
CA ALA A 429 0.70 -31.96 16.10
C ALA A 429 0.62 -32.18 14.57
N ARG A 430 -0.41 -32.88 14.08
CA ARG A 430 -0.67 -33.10 12.65
C ARG A 430 -1.59 -32.03 12.04
N GLY A 431 -2.13 -31.13 12.87
CA GLY A 431 -3.07 -30.10 12.44
C GLY A 431 -4.54 -30.57 12.40
N THR A 432 -4.87 -31.70 13.02
CA THR A 432 -6.24 -32.24 13.03
C THR A 432 -7.05 -31.65 14.18
N PHE A 433 -8.25 -31.13 13.90
CA PHE A 433 -9.15 -30.62 14.95
C PHE A 433 -9.80 -31.77 15.72
N ILE A 434 -9.64 -31.77 17.05
CA ILE A 434 -10.17 -32.80 17.95
C ILE A 434 -11.45 -32.27 18.61
N THR A 435 -12.59 -32.62 18.02
CA THR A 435 -13.92 -32.22 18.50
C THR A 435 -14.21 -32.72 19.92
N LYS A 436 -13.69 -33.88 20.30
CA LYS A 436 -13.86 -34.44 21.66
C LYS A 436 -13.32 -33.49 22.73
N GLY A 437 -12.09 -32.99 22.57
CA GLY A 437 -11.47 -32.11 23.55
C GLY A 437 -12.21 -30.77 23.71
N TYR A 438 -12.86 -30.29 22.64
CA TYR A 438 -13.74 -29.13 22.73
C TYR A 438 -14.97 -29.39 23.61
N TYR A 439 -15.68 -30.50 23.38
CA TYR A 439 -16.86 -30.84 24.17
C TYR A 439 -16.52 -31.13 25.63
N ASP A 440 -15.40 -31.82 25.88
CA ASP A 440 -14.90 -32.09 27.23
C ASP A 440 -14.64 -30.76 27.99
N ALA A 441 -14.07 -29.75 27.32
CA ALA A 441 -13.86 -28.42 27.91
C ALA A 441 -15.17 -27.68 28.21
N VAL A 442 -16.15 -27.77 27.30
CA VAL A 442 -17.49 -27.19 27.49
C VAL A 442 -18.20 -27.84 28.68
N GLU A 443 -18.15 -29.16 28.78
CA GLU A 443 -18.76 -29.93 29.87
C GLU A 443 -18.12 -29.60 31.22
N ALA A 444 -16.79 -29.64 31.31
CA ALA A 444 -16.05 -29.27 32.52
C ALA A 444 -16.43 -27.87 33.04
N LYS A 445 -16.63 -26.93 32.10
CA LYS A 445 -17.04 -25.56 32.44
C LYS A 445 -18.51 -25.46 32.84
N LYS A 446 -19.40 -26.18 32.14
CA LYS A 446 -20.84 -26.21 32.44
C LYS A 446 -21.12 -26.83 33.81
N GLU A 447 -20.45 -27.93 34.16
CA GLU A 447 -20.55 -28.56 35.48
C GLU A 447 -20.18 -27.61 36.62
N ARG A 448 -19.20 -26.73 36.38
CA ARG A 448 -18.77 -25.75 37.39
C ARG A 448 -19.80 -24.65 37.58
N SER A 449 -20.36 -24.14 36.49
CA SER A 449 -21.42 -23.13 36.53
C SER A 449 -22.69 -23.66 37.20
N SER A 450 -23.06 -24.92 36.96
CA SER A 450 -24.22 -25.55 37.60
C SER A 450 -24.00 -25.77 39.11
N LYS A 451 -22.81 -26.21 39.53
CA LYS A 451 -22.46 -26.38 40.96
C LYS A 451 -22.47 -25.03 41.70
N HIS A 452 -22.07 -23.94 41.06
CA HIS A 452 -22.08 -22.60 41.67
C HIS A 452 -23.51 -22.04 41.84
N SER A 453 -24.42 -22.35 40.91
CA SER A 453 -25.82 -21.92 40.98
C SER A 453 -26.65 -22.58 42.09
N GLN A 454 -26.21 -23.73 42.63
CA GLN A 454 -26.92 -24.44 43.70
C GLN A 454 -26.59 -23.93 45.12
N THR A 455 -25.57 -23.08 45.31
CA THR A 455 -25.08 -22.71 46.65
C THR A 455 -25.46 -21.30 47.10
N PHE A 456 -25.91 -20.40 46.21
CA PHE A 456 -26.34 -19.05 46.60
C PHE A 456 -27.55 -18.57 45.77
N GLY A 457 -28.67 -18.33 46.46
CA GLY A 457 -29.87 -17.73 45.88
C GLY A 457 -29.73 -16.21 45.77
N ALA A 458 -29.53 -15.70 44.55
CA ALA A 458 -30.03 -14.41 44.04
C ALA A 458 -29.42 -14.17 42.65
N LYS A 459 -30.26 -13.85 41.65
CA LYS A 459 -29.84 -13.50 40.29
C LYS A 459 -29.08 -12.16 40.31
N GLN A 460 -27.78 -12.17 40.03
CA GLN A 460 -27.08 -11.00 39.49
C GLN A 460 -27.04 -11.07 37.95
N PRO A 461 -27.11 -9.93 37.24
CA PRO A 461 -27.15 -9.90 35.78
C PRO A 461 -25.81 -10.31 35.14
N MET A 462 -25.88 -11.16 34.11
CA MET A 462 -24.78 -11.88 33.44
C MET A 462 -23.86 -11.03 32.51
N HIS A 463 -23.73 -9.72 32.71
CA HIS A 463 -22.97 -8.86 31.77
C HIS A 463 -21.77 -8.10 32.35
N ALA A 464 -21.23 -8.51 33.50
CA ALA A 464 -19.92 -8.06 33.96
C ALA A 464 -18.88 -9.17 33.73
N GLY A 465 -17.77 -8.86 33.03
CA GLY A 465 -16.67 -9.80 32.83
C GLY A 465 -16.11 -10.35 34.15
N ALA A 466 -15.39 -11.48 34.09
CA ALA A 466 -14.73 -12.09 35.25
C ALA A 466 -14.06 -11.02 36.12
N GLY A 467 -14.44 -10.98 37.40
CA GLY A 467 -13.88 -10.02 38.35
C GLY A 467 -12.37 -10.25 38.53
N PRO A 468 -11.60 -9.21 38.93
CA PRO A 468 -10.13 -9.28 39.05
C PRO A 468 -9.60 -10.44 39.89
N GLY A 469 -10.35 -10.88 40.90
CA GLY A 469 -9.98 -12.00 41.77
C GLY A 469 -10.06 -13.38 41.09
N GLN A 470 -10.93 -13.57 40.10
CA GLN A 470 -11.01 -14.84 39.35
C GLN A 470 -9.84 -14.97 38.37
N ASP A 471 -9.47 -13.88 37.69
CA ASP A 471 -8.34 -13.86 36.74
C ASP A 471 -7.00 -14.19 37.43
N LYS A 472 -6.78 -13.70 38.65
CA LYS A 472 -5.60 -14.04 39.45
C LYS A 472 -5.47 -15.55 39.68
N ASN A 473 -6.56 -16.22 40.07
CA ASN A 473 -6.54 -17.65 40.37
C ASN A 473 -6.31 -18.51 39.12
N VAL A 474 -6.83 -18.08 37.96
CA VAL A 474 -6.58 -18.73 36.66
C VAL A 474 -5.09 -18.70 36.33
N TRP A 475 -4.45 -17.54 36.41
CA TRP A 475 -3.02 -17.41 36.14
C TRP A 475 -2.17 -18.21 37.13
N LEU A 476 -2.47 -18.15 38.43
CA LEU A 476 -1.73 -18.93 39.44
C LEU A 476 -1.80 -20.43 39.17
N ALA A 477 -3.00 -20.96 38.89
CA ALA A 477 -3.20 -22.37 38.57
C ALA A 477 -2.49 -22.77 37.26
N LEU A 478 -2.54 -21.91 36.24
CA LEU A 478 -1.88 -22.15 34.96
C LEU A 478 -0.36 -22.21 35.13
N ILE A 479 0.22 -21.26 35.86
CA ILE A 479 1.67 -21.17 36.07
C ILE A 479 2.19 -22.38 36.84
N ASP A 480 1.47 -22.83 37.87
CA ASP A 480 1.83 -24.04 38.61
C ASP A 480 1.78 -25.30 37.74
N MET A 481 0.75 -25.41 36.88
CA MET A 481 0.64 -26.50 35.90
C MET A 481 1.81 -26.48 34.90
N LEU A 482 2.12 -25.32 34.33
CA LEU A 482 3.21 -25.17 33.36
C LEU A 482 4.56 -25.46 34.00
N ARG A 483 4.79 -25.01 35.24
CA ARG A 483 6.01 -25.31 36.00
C ARG A 483 6.17 -26.81 36.25
N LYS A 484 5.11 -27.50 36.68
CA LYS A 484 5.12 -28.95 36.93
C LYS A 484 5.37 -29.77 35.65
N LYS A 485 4.91 -29.27 34.50
CA LYS A 485 5.11 -29.91 33.19
C LYS A 485 6.38 -29.45 32.46
N ASP A 486 7.23 -28.64 33.11
CA ASP A 486 8.45 -28.05 32.52
C ASP A 486 8.17 -27.20 31.26
N GLN A 487 6.98 -26.63 31.10
CA GLN A 487 6.56 -25.92 29.88
C GLN A 487 6.95 -24.42 29.85
N LEU A 488 7.96 -24.01 30.63
CA LEU A 488 8.54 -22.67 30.64
C LEU A 488 9.73 -22.59 29.65
N PRO A 489 10.02 -21.43 29.02
CA PRO A 489 9.37 -20.13 29.19
C PRO A 489 8.09 -19.96 28.36
N VAL A 490 7.26 -19.01 28.78
CA VAL A 490 5.91 -18.75 28.25
C VAL A 490 5.80 -17.32 27.72
N VAL A 491 5.16 -17.15 26.57
CA VAL A 491 4.68 -15.84 26.09
C VAL A 491 3.16 -15.80 26.17
N ALA A 492 2.63 -14.87 26.97
CA ALA A 492 1.22 -14.64 27.17
C ALA A 492 0.75 -13.43 26.37
N PHE A 493 0.11 -13.66 25.22
CA PHE A 493 -0.47 -12.61 24.40
C PHE A 493 -1.74 -12.04 25.04
N THR A 494 -1.64 -10.77 25.42
CA THR A 494 -2.72 -9.98 26.03
C THR A 494 -2.95 -8.72 25.20
N PHE A 495 -4.13 -8.55 24.61
CA PHE A 495 -4.41 -7.48 23.63
C PHE A 495 -4.71 -6.11 24.23
N SER A 496 -4.24 -5.85 25.45
CA SER A 496 -4.35 -4.54 26.11
C SER A 496 -3.12 -4.31 26.98
N ARG A 497 -2.55 -3.10 26.86
CA ARG A 497 -1.37 -2.64 27.60
C ARG A 497 -1.63 -2.70 29.11
N ASN A 498 -2.71 -2.04 29.53
CA ASN A 498 -3.13 -2.01 30.93
C ASN A 498 -3.42 -3.42 31.48
N ARG A 499 -3.94 -4.35 30.65
CA ARG A 499 -4.13 -5.75 31.06
C ARG A 499 -2.80 -6.50 31.21
N CYS A 500 -1.79 -6.23 30.36
CA CYS A 500 -0.46 -6.80 30.55
C CYS A 500 0.13 -6.41 31.91
N ASP A 501 0.11 -5.11 32.21
CA ASP A 501 0.59 -4.55 33.49
C ASP A 501 -0.19 -5.13 34.68
N SER A 502 -1.52 -5.21 34.57
CA SER A 502 -2.40 -5.76 35.60
C SER A 502 -2.14 -7.25 35.84
N ASN A 503 -2.03 -8.05 34.77
CA ASN A 503 -1.76 -9.48 34.86
C ASN A 503 -0.41 -9.75 35.56
N ALA A 504 0.63 -8.99 35.23
CA ALA A 504 1.94 -9.10 35.89
C ALA A 504 1.88 -8.67 37.36
N SER A 505 1.19 -7.57 37.66
CA SER A 505 1.03 -7.04 39.03
C SER A 505 0.22 -7.97 39.94
N MET A 506 -0.73 -8.74 39.40
CA MET A 506 -1.50 -9.73 40.16
C MET A 506 -0.65 -10.90 40.68
N LEU A 507 0.53 -11.13 40.09
CA LEU A 507 1.43 -12.25 40.38
C LEU A 507 2.55 -11.91 41.36
N THR A 508 2.32 -10.99 42.30
CA THR A 508 3.30 -10.56 43.32
C THR A 508 3.88 -11.71 44.14
N THR A 509 3.10 -12.77 44.40
CA THR A 509 3.51 -13.93 45.22
C THR A 509 4.29 -15.00 44.45
N VAL A 510 4.42 -14.88 43.13
CA VAL A 510 5.06 -15.89 42.29
C VAL A 510 6.52 -15.52 42.07
N ASP A 511 7.40 -16.50 42.28
CA ASP A 511 8.82 -16.42 42.00
C ASP A 511 9.28 -17.65 41.21
N LEU A 512 9.78 -17.40 40.00
CA LEU A 512 10.17 -18.42 39.02
C LEU A 512 11.68 -18.50 38.82
N THR A 513 12.45 -17.74 39.61
CA THR A 513 13.90 -17.62 39.45
C THR A 513 14.66 -18.15 40.66
N THR A 514 15.82 -18.72 40.39
CA THR A 514 16.80 -19.13 41.40
C THR A 514 17.61 -17.94 41.91
N THR A 515 18.26 -18.07 43.06
CA THR A 515 19.11 -16.99 43.62
C THR A 515 20.24 -16.57 42.67
N THR A 516 20.80 -17.49 41.89
CA THR A 516 21.83 -17.22 40.88
C THR A 516 21.26 -16.44 39.71
N GLU A 517 20.13 -16.86 39.15
CA GLU A 517 19.42 -16.14 38.08
C GLU A 517 19.03 -14.73 38.54
N LYS A 518 18.56 -14.56 39.77
CA LYS A 518 18.25 -13.24 40.35
C LYS A 518 19.47 -12.32 40.39
N SER A 519 20.62 -12.85 40.79
CA SER A 519 21.88 -12.10 40.81
C SER A 519 22.30 -11.69 39.40
N GLU A 520 22.24 -12.62 38.44
CA GLU A 520 22.54 -12.34 37.03
C GLU A 520 21.62 -11.27 36.44
N ILE A 521 20.31 -11.41 36.63
CA ILE A 521 19.30 -10.44 36.20
C ILE A 521 19.60 -9.07 36.80
N HIS A 522 19.89 -9.01 38.10
CA HIS A 522 20.18 -7.76 38.79
C HIS A 522 21.44 -7.08 38.25
N VAL A 523 22.54 -7.82 38.10
CA VAL A 523 23.80 -7.29 37.56
C VAL A 523 23.62 -6.81 36.11
N PHE A 524 22.95 -7.60 35.28
CA PHE A 524 22.66 -7.23 33.90
C PHE A 524 21.77 -5.98 33.82
N PHE A 525 20.69 -5.93 34.60
CA PHE A 525 19.78 -4.79 34.64
C PHE A 525 20.50 -3.52 35.10
N GLN A 526 21.30 -3.60 36.18
CA GLN A 526 22.09 -2.47 36.67
C GLN A 526 23.10 -1.99 35.63
N LYS A 527 23.76 -2.91 34.91
CA LYS A 527 24.65 -2.56 33.79
C LYS A 527 23.91 -1.77 32.70
N CYS A 528 22.72 -2.22 32.30
CA CYS A 528 21.91 -1.53 31.28
C CYS A 528 21.43 -0.15 31.75
N ILE A 529 20.90 -0.06 32.98
CA ILE A 529 20.34 1.18 33.54
C ILE A 529 21.41 2.18 33.99
N SER A 530 22.65 1.75 34.25
CA SER A 530 23.76 2.66 34.53
C SER A 530 24.00 3.71 33.41
N ARG A 531 23.46 3.46 32.21
CA ARG A 531 23.50 4.38 31.07
C ARG A 531 22.52 5.55 31.19
N LEU A 532 21.44 5.39 31.95
CA LEU A 532 20.47 6.45 32.20
C LEU A 532 21.03 7.45 33.22
N LYS A 533 20.61 8.71 33.15
CA LYS A 533 21.11 9.79 34.01
C LYS A 533 20.19 10.00 35.22
N GLY A 534 20.79 10.29 36.38
CA GLY A 534 20.10 10.83 37.55
C GLY A 534 18.74 10.20 37.86
N THR A 535 17.69 11.04 37.80
CA THR A 535 16.30 10.72 38.14
C THR A 535 15.64 9.70 37.20
N ASP A 536 16.14 9.50 35.97
CA ASP A 536 15.57 8.52 35.03
C ASP A 536 15.71 7.07 35.53
N ARG A 537 16.71 6.81 36.39
CA ARG A 537 16.91 5.48 37.02
C ARG A 537 15.86 5.16 38.08
N GLU A 538 15.25 6.20 38.64
CA GLU A 538 14.29 6.13 39.75
C GLU A 538 12.84 6.21 39.25
N LEU A 539 12.63 6.17 37.93
CA LEU A 539 11.29 6.14 37.34
C LEU A 539 10.49 4.96 37.90
N PRO A 540 9.20 5.16 38.26
CA PRO A 540 8.36 4.09 38.79
C PRO A 540 8.33 2.85 37.88
N GLN A 541 8.28 3.05 36.56
CA GLN A 541 8.31 1.96 35.59
C GLN A 541 9.62 1.15 35.64
N VAL A 542 10.77 1.81 35.85
CA VAL A 542 12.10 1.14 35.96
C VAL A 542 12.16 0.31 37.23
N LEU A 543 11.75 0.88 38.36
CA LEU A 543 11.74 0.21 39.67
C LEU A 543 10.77 -0.97 39.70
N HIS A 544 9.60 -0.81 39.09
CA HIS A 544 8.62 -1.89 38.99
C HIS A 544 9.13 -3.03 38.07
N MET A 545 9.72 -2.68 36.93
CA MET A 545 10.23 -3.66 35.97
C MET A 545 11.36 -4.52 36.57
N VAL A 546 12.30 -3.95 37.33
CA VAL A 546 13.37 -4.75 37.96
C VAL A 546 12.84 -5.74 38.99
N ASP A 547 11.80 -5.36 39.75
CA ASP A 547 11.16 -6.27 40.70
C ASP A 547 10.46 -7.45 40.00
N LEU A 548 9.75 -7.18 38.90
CA LEU A 548 9.14 -8.22 38.07
C LEU A 548 10.19 -9.16 37.47
N LEU A 549 11.24 -8.58 36.87
CA LEU A 549 12.31 -9.35 36.22
C LEU A 549 13.04 -10.24 37.22
N LYS A 550 13.31 -9.75 38.44
CA LYS A 550 13.88 -10.55 39.54
C LYS A 550 13.00 -11.73 39.99
N ARG A 551 11.74 -11.78 39.57
CA ARG A 551 10.83 -12.93 39.82
C ARG A 551 10.65 -13.80 38.58
N GLY A 552 11.33 -13.46 37.48
CA GLY A 552 11.23 -14.14 36.19
C GLY A 552 10.00 -13.74 35.37
N ILE A 553 9.37 -12.62 35.69
CA ILE A 553 8.18 -12.10 35.01
C ILE A 553 8.57 -10.85 34.21
N GLY A 554 8.16 -10.78 32.95
CA GLY A 554 8.39 -9.63 32.07
C GLY A 554 7.10 -9.09 31.48
N VAL A 555 7.11 -7.81 31.12
CA VAL A 555 6.02 -7.14 30.40
C VAL A 555 6.56 -6.48 29.14
N HIS A 556 5.87 -6.66 28.00
CA HIS A 556 6.26 -6.10 26.70
C HIS A 556 5.07 -5.52 25.95
N HIS A 557 5.01 -4.20 25.85
CA HIS A 557 4.07 -3.49 24.97
C HIS A 557 4.60 -2.10 24.62
N SER A 558 3.90 -1.39 23.73
CA SER A 558 4.33 -0.06 23.25
C SER A 558 4.45 1.03 24.31
N GLY A 559 3.84 0.85 25.48
CA GLY A 559 3.88 1.78 26.61
C GLY A 559 5.11 1.63 27.52
N ILE A 560 5.84 0.51 27.41
CA ILE A 560 7.11 0.32 28.12
C ILE A 560 8.22 1.10 27.41
N LEU A 561 9.08 1.76 28.19
CA LEU A 561 10.24 2.51 27.72
C LEU A 561 11.11 1.67 26.77
N PRO A 562 11.64 2.22 25.66
CA PRO A 562 12.45 1.49 24.69
C PRO A 562 13.59 0.67 25.33
N ILE A 563 14.40 1.29 26.18
CA ILE A 563 15.51 0.61 26.86
C ILE A 563 15.03 -0.56 27.73
N LEU A 564 13.89 -0.44 28.42
CA LEU A 564 13.34 -1.51 29.25
C LEU A 564 12.81 -2.67 28.40
N LYS A 565 12.17 -2.38 27.26
CA LYS A 565 11.74 -3.43 26.32
C LYS A 565 12.92 -4.25 25.82
N GLU A 566 14.01 -3.60 25.44
CA GLU A 566 15.23 -4.29 24.98
C GLU A 566 15.85 -5.12 26.12
N VAL A 567 15.85 -4.64 27.36
CA VAL A 567 16.28 -5.44 28.52
C VAL A 567 15.42 -6.68 28.69
N VAL A 568 14.09 -6.54 28.61
CA VAL A 568 13.14 -7.66 28.73
C VAL A 568 13.37 -8.68 27.59
N GLU A 569 13.53 -8.21 26.35
CA GLU A 569 13.82 -9.06 25.18
C GLU A 569 15.14 -9.83 25.34
N MET A 570 16.21 -9.16 25.77
CA MET A 570 17.51 -9.78 25.99
C MET A 570 17.46 -10.81 27.12
N LEU A 571 16.80 -10.51 28.23
CA LEU A 571 16.64 -11.45 29.35
C LEU A 571 15.73 -12.64 28.98
N PHE A 572 14.71 -12.41 28.15
CA PHE A 572 13.87 -13.49 27.61
C PHE A 572 14.66 -14.40 26.67
N SER A 573 15.50 -13.83 25.79
CA SER A 573 16.38 -14.61 24.90
C SER A 573 17.37 -15.51 25.65
N ARG A 574 17.82 -15.08 26.83
CA ARG A 574 18.69 -15.84 27.75
C ARG A 574 17.94 -16.88 28.59
N GLY A 575 16.61 -16.94 28.48
CA GLY A 575 15.77 -17.83 29.27
C GLY A 575 15.64 -17.43 30.76
N LEU A 576 15.99 -16.19 31.12
CA LEU A 576 15.89 -15.67 32.49
C LEU A 576 14.47 -15.18 32.81
N VAL A 577 13.78 -14.60 31.81
CA VAL A 577 12.34 -14.32 31.90
C VAL A 577 11.58 -15.61 31.56
N LYS A 578 10.87 -16.14 32.55
CA LYS A 578 10.11 -17.40 32.42
C LYS A 578 8.69 -17.16 31.93
N ILE A 579 8.10 -16.00 32.23
CA ILE A 579 6.76 -15.61 31.74
C ILE A 579 6.83 -14.18 31.22
N LEU A 580 6.41 -13.98 29.98
CA LEU A 580 6.35 -12.69 29.33
C LEU A 580 4.91 -12.34 28.97
N PHE A 581 4.33 -11.30 29.58
CA PHE A 581 3.06 -10.72 29.14
C PHE A 581 3.32 -9.75 28.00
N ALA A 582 2.80 -10.04 26.82
CA ALA A 582 3.11 -9.27 25.63
C ALA A 582 1.87 -8.88 24.82
N THR A 583 1.92 -7.73 24.16
CA THR A 583 0.98 -7.39 23.08
C THR A 583 1.42 -8.00 21.75
N GLU A 584 0.55 -7.97 20.74
CA GLU A 584 0.80 -8.46 19.37
C GLU A 584 2.11 -7.95 18.75
N THR A 585 2.53 -6.73 19.10
CA THR A 585 3.78 -6.12 18.66
C THR A 585 5.02 -6.98 18.94
N PHE A 586 5.00 -7.85 19.95
CA PHE A 586 6.10 -8.76 20.23
C PHE A 586 6.19 -9.89 19.20
N ALA A 587 5.05 -10.46 18.78
CA ALA A 587 5.01 -11.51 17.76
C ALA A 587 5.48 -11.01 16.40
N MET A 588 5.28 -9.71 16.15
CA MET A 588 5.67 -9.00 14.97
C MET A 588 7.13 -8.50 15.00
N GLY A 589 7.59 -8.02 16.16
CA GLY A 589 8.75 -7.14 16.24
C GLY A 589 10.11 -7.80 16.47
N VAL A 590 10.16 -9.05 16.95
CA VAL A 590 11.41 -9.69 17.38
C VAL A 590 11.37 -11.21 17.16
N ASN A 591 12.51 -11.82 16.82
CA ASN A 591 12.60 -13.27 16.70
C ASN A 591 12.94 -13.95 18.05
N MET A 592 11.93 -14.18 18.90
CA MET A 592 12.09 -14.81 20.22
C MET A 592 11.14 -16.01 20.39
N PRO A 593 11.60 -17.25 20.16
CA PRO A 593 10.77 -18.43 20.35
C PRO A 593 10.62 -18.78 21.83
N ALA A 594 9.42 -19.24 22.21
CA ALA A 594 9.06 -19.70 23.55
C ALA A 594 8.71 -21.19 23.52
N ARG A 595 8.75 -21.88 24.66
CA ARG A 595 8.27 -23.27 24.72
C ARG A 595 6.74 -23.32 24.61
N THR A 596 6.08 -22.39 25.29
CA THR A 596 4.62 -22.27 25.33
C THR A 596 4.15 -20.87 24.95
N VAL A 597 3.05 -20.79 24.19
CA VAL A 597 2.32 -19.54 23.95
C VAL A 597 0.94 -19.63 24.59
N VAL A 598 0.53 -18.58 25.30
CA VAL A 598 -0.78 -18.47 25.94
C VAL A 598 -1.53 -17.28 25.35
N PHE A 599 -2.80 -17.46 25.00
CA PHE A 599 -3.71 -16.39 24.59
C PHE A 599 -4.64 -16.03 25.75
N ASP A 600 -4.56 -14.78 26.25
CA ASP A 600 -5.45 -14.26 27.29
C ASP A 600 -6.91 -14.14 26.80
N SER A 601 -7.08 -13.90 25.51
CA SER A 601 -8.35 -13.73 24.80
C SER A 601 -8.15 -14.17 23.34
N ILE A 602 -9.23 -14.43 22.61
CA ILE A 602 -9.24 -14.57 21.13
C ILE A 602 -9.83 -13.34 20.43
N ARG A 603 -10.19 -12.32 21.21
CA ARG A 603 -10.79 -11.06 20.76
C ARG A 603 -9.88 -9.88 21.06
N LYS A 604 -9.75 -8.97 20.10
CA LYS A 604 -9.02 -7.71 20.23
C LYS A 604 -9.85 -6.52 19.74
N HIS A 605 -9.49 -5.34 20.20
CA HIS A 605 -10.04 -4.07 19.70
C HIS A 605 -9.16 -3.58 18.56
N ASP A 606 -9.73 -3.37 17.37
CA ASP A 606 -8.99 -2.93 16.18
C ASP A 606 -8.91 -1.40 16.03
N GLY A 607 -9.50 -0.66 16.96
CA GLY A 607 -9.62 0.80 16.93
C GLY A 607 -11.06 1.26 16.79
N SER A 608 -11.92 0.44 16.19
CA SER A 608 -13.35 0.73 16.03
C SER A 608 -14.23 -0.27 16.77
N ASN A 609 -13.95 -1.58 16.65
CA ASN A 609 -14.78 -2.64 17.20
C ASN A 609 -13.95 -3.73 17.88
N PHE A 610 -14.60 -4.49 18.78
CA PHE A 610 -14.05 -5.75 19.27
C PHE A 610 -14.32 -6.87 18.27
N ARG A 611 -13.26 -7.43 17.68
CA ARG A 611 -13.34 -8.53 16.71
C ARG A 611 -12.48 -9.72 17.13
N ASP A 612 -12.76 -10.87 16.54
CA ASP A 612 -11.91 -12.06 16.69
C ASP A 612 -10.59 -11.90 15.93
N LEU A 613 -9.57 -12.63 16.36
CA LEU A 613 -8.29 -12.70 15.65
C LEU A 613 -8.47 -13.33 14.28
N VAL A 614 -7.84 -12.73 13.28
CA VAL A 614 -7.79 -13.34 11.94
C VAL A 614 -6.73 -14.45 11.92
N PRO A 615 -6.84 -15.43 11.00
CA PRO A 615 -5.92 -16.58 10.97
C PRO A 615 -4.44 -16.18 10.89
N ALA A 616 -4.12 -15.15 10.11
CA ALA A 616 -2.75 -14.67 9.96
C ALA A 616 -2.15 -14.17 11.30
N GLU A 617 -2.90 -13.35 12.05
CA GLU A 617 -2.49 -12.84 13.37
C GLU A 617 -2.29 -14.00 14.36
N TYR A 618 -3.22 -14.96 14.37
CA TYR A 618 -3.15 -16.13 15.24
C TYR A 618 -1.94 -17.01 14.92
N ILE A 619 -1.73 -17.37 13.64
CA ILE A 619 -0.63 -18.23 13.19
C ILE A 619 0.72 -17.55 13.48
N GLN A 620 0.83 -16.24 13.35
CA GLN A 620 2.06 -15.50 13.66
C GLN A 620 2.40 -15.55 15.16
N MET A 621 1.40 -15.32 16.02
CA MET A 621 1.55 -15.38 17.48
C MET A 621 1.79 -16.80 17.99
N ALA A 622 0.94 -17.76 17.59
CA ALA A 622 1.09 -19.18 17.93
C ALA A 622 2.40 -19.75 17.37
N GLY A 623 2.85 -19.23 16.23
CA GLY A 623 4.13 -19.53 15.58
C GLY A 623 5.37 -19.19 16.41
N ARG A 624 5.23 -18.54 17.57
CA ARG A 624 6.32 -18.35 18.54
C ARG A 624 6.51 -19.52 19.50
N ALA A 625 5.56 -20.47 19.58
CA ALA A 625 5.70 -21.67 20.42
C ALA A 625 6.56 -22.76 19.77
N GLY A 626 7.39 -23.43 20.56
CA GLY A 626 8.32 -24.46 20.11
C GLY A 626 9.63 -23.86 19.59
N ARG A 627 10.73 -24.19 20.27
CA ARG A 627 12.09 -23.77 19.92
C ARG A 627 12.76 -24.85 19.07
N ARG A 628 13.20 -24.48 17.86
CA ARG A 628 13.87 -25.38 16.92
C ARG A 628 15.13 -25.98 17.58
N GLY A 629 15.24 -27.31 17.56
CA GLY A 629 16.37 -28.04 18.13
C GLY A 629 16.32 -28.27 19.65
N LEU A 630 15.35 -27.68 20.36
CA LEU A 630 15.17 -27.87 21.82
C LEU A 630 13.86 -28.57 22.16
N ASP A 631 12.76 -28.18 21.50
CA ASP A 631 11.42 -28.70 21.79
C ASP A 631 10.93 -29.62 20.65
N THR A 632 10.26 -30.73 20.99
CA THR A 632 9.67 -31.66 20.00
C THR A 632 8.33 -31.15 19.45
N THR A 633 7.52 -30.54 20.32
CA THR A 633 6.23 -29.91 20.00
C THR A 633 6.16 -28.56 20.72
N GLY A 634 5.51 -27.57 20.12
CA GLY A 634 5.21 -26.29 20.77
C GLY A 634 3.80 -26.28 21.34
N MET A 635 3.65 -25.88 22.61
CA MET A 635 2.36 -25.84 23.28
C MET A 635 1.68 -24.47 23.09
N VAL A 636 0.42 -24.47 22.65
CA VAL A 636 -0.40 -23.25 22.50
C VAL A 636 -1.65 -23.39 23.37
N ILE A 637 -1.90 -22.45 24.27
CA ILE A 637 -3.02 -22.50 25.22
C ILE A 637 -3.93 -21.29 25.02
N ILE A 638 -5.24 -21.51 24.95
CA ILE A 638 -6.25 -20.44 24.98
C ILE A 638 -6.95 -20.46 26.34
N LEU A 639 -6.94 -19.32 27.02
CA LEU A 639 -7.60 -19.17 28.32
C LEU A 639 -9.11 -19.00 28.16
N CYS A 640 -9.86 -19.98 28.64
CA CYS A 640 -11.30 -19.89 28.73
C CYS A 640 -11.67 -19.28 30.10
N LYS A 641 -11.61 -17.95 30.23
CA LYS A 641 -11.97 -17.25 31.50
C LYS A 641 -13.47 -17.25 31.78
N ASN A 642 -14.29 -16.71 30.86
CA ASN A 642 -15.75 -16.59 31.04
C ASN A 642 -16.54 -17.80 30.53
N GLN A 643 -16.59 -17.99 29.22
CA GLN A 643 -17.19 -19.15 28.55
C GLN A 643 -16.16 -19.78 27.61
N VAL A 644 -16.41 -21.01 27.17
CA VAL A 644 -15.63 -21.59 26.06
C VAL A 644 -16.12 -20.91 24.78
N PRO A 645 -15.24 -20.30 23.97
CA PRO A 645 -15.64 -19.70 22.69
C PRO A 645 -16.26 -20.76 21.76
N GLU A 646 -17.03 -20.33 20.76
CA GLU A 646 -17.69 -21.28 19.87
C GLU A 646 -16.68 -22.06 19.03
N MET A 647 -16.98 -23.34 18.76
CA MET A 647 -16.15 -24.20 17.92
C MET A 647 -15.90 -23.59 16.53
N ALA A 648 -16.91 -22.91 15.97
CA ALA A 648 -16.81 -22.26 14.66
C ALA A 648 -15.74 -21.16 14.65
N ASP A 649 -15.59 -20.40 15.74
CA ASP A 649 -14.62 -19.32 15.84
C ASP A 649 -13.20 -19.89 15.99
N HIS A 650 -13.03 -20.96 16.77
CA HIS A 650 -11.76 -21.70 16.85
C HIS A 650 -11.36 -22.28 15.50
N HIS A 651 -12.29 -22.92 14.79
CA HIS A 651 -12.01 -23.51 13.49
C HIS A 651 -11.65 -22.46 12.44
N ARG A 652 -12.34 -21.31 12.46
CA ARG A 652 -12.05 -20.18 11.57
C ARG A 652 -10.68 -19.57 11.87
N MET A 653 -10.34 -19.37 13.14
CA MET A 653 -9.08 -18.74 13.55
C MET A 653 -7.86 -19.67 13.32
N MET A 654 -7.98 -20.96 13.65
CA MET A 654 -6.85 -21.90 13.62
C MET A 654 -6.63 -22.55 12.25
N LEU A 655 -7.70 -22.95 11.58
CA LEU A 655 -7.69 -23.69 10.32
C LEU A 655 -8.23 -22.87 9.14
N GLY A 656 -8.51 -21.58 9.37
CA GLY A 656 -8.95 -20.67 8.32
C GLY A 656 -7.87 -20.44 7.27
N LYS A 657 -8.32 -20.02 6.08
CA LYS A 657 -7.40 -19.63 5.01
C LYS A 657 -6.64 -18.36 5.45
N PRO A 658 -5.30 -18.34 5.37
CA PRO A 658 -4.53 -17.13 5.63
C PRO A 658 -4.92 -16.00 4.67
N THR A 659 -4.79 -14.76 5.14
CA THR A 659 -5.07 -13.57 4.33
C THR A 659 -4.16 -13.54 3.10
N GLN A 660 -4.75 -13.24 1.94
CA GLN A 660 -3.99 -13.05 0.70
C GLN A 660 -3.20 -11.74 0.76
N LEU A 661 -2.07 -11.68 0.05
CA LEU A 661 -1.39 -10.41 -0.19
C LEU A 661 -2.30 -9.54 -1.06
N GLN A 662 -2.58 -8.32 -0.60
CA GLN A 662 -3.42 -7.34 -1.29
C GLN A 662 -2.67 -6.01 -1.36
N SER A 663 -2.84 -5.30 -2.47
CA SER A 663 -2.25 -3.97 -2.64
C SER A 663 -2.86 -3.00 -1.63
N GLN A 664 -2.02 -2.22 -0.98
CA GLN A 664 -2.41 -1.07 -0.16
C GLN A 664 -1.99 0.24 -0.84
N PHE A 665 -1.70 0.20 -2.15
CA PHE A 665 -1.23 1.34 -2.90
C PHE A 665 -2.26 2.48 -2.85
N ARG A 666 -1.81 3.66 -2.43
CA ARG A 666 -2.59 4.88 -2.41
C ARG A 666 -1.71 6.04 -2.84
N LEU A 667 -2.32 7.04 -3.44
CA LEU A 667 -1.62 8.25 -3.83
C LEU A 667 -1.36 9.11 -2.59
N THR A 668 -0.16 9.66 -2.49
CA THR A 668 0.21 10.67 -1.47
C THR A 668 0.66 11.93 -2.19
N TYR A 669 0.51 13.12 -1.58
CA TYR A 669 0.93 14.35 -2.25
C TYR A 669 2.45 14.37 -2.41
N THR A 670 3.19 13.88 -1.42
CA THR A 670 4.65 13.72 -1.50
C THR A 670 5.07 12.82 -2.66
N MET A 671 4.40 11.69 -2.92
CA MET A 671 4.68 10.83 -4.08
C MET A 671 4.43 11.57 -5.40
N ILE A 672 3.28 12.25 -5.53
CA ILE A 672 2.94 13.01 -6.75
C ILE A 672 4.00 14.08 -7.01
N LEU A 673 4.34 14.89 -6.01
CA LEU A 673 5.33 15.96 -6.13
C LEU A 673 6.74 15.42 -6.47
N ASN A 674 7.14 14.29 -5.90
CA ASN A 674 8.44 13.67 -6.19
C ASN A 674 8.53 13.16 -7.62
N LEU A 675 7.46 12.58 -8.17
CA LEU A 675 7.41 12.05 -9.52
C LEU A 675 7.26 13.16 -10.58
N LEU A 676 6.50 14.21 -10.30
CA LEU A 676 6.37 15.36 -11.21
C LEU A 676 7.69 16.10 -11.46
N ARG A 677 8.72 15.89 -10.63
CA ARG A 677 10.07 16.43 -10.86
C ARG A 677 10.78 15.79 -12.05
N VAL A 678 10.52 14.52 -12.32
CA VAL A 678 11.31 13.70 -13.23
C VAL A 678 10.40 13.16 -14.33
N GLU A 679 10.53 13.69 -15.54
CA GLU A 679 9.66 13.32 -16.69
C GLU A 679 9.75 11.84 -17.09
N ALA A 680 10.78 11.12 -16.63
CA ALA A 680 11.03 9.72 -16.96
C ALA A 680 10.05 8.71 -16.36
N LEU A 681 9.55 8.97 -15.15
CA LEU A 681 8.62 8.07 -14.47
C LEU A 681 7.38 8.88 -14.08
N ARG A 682 6.35 8.80 -14.94
CA ARG A 682 5.08 9.49 -14.70
C ARG A 682 4.29 8.80 -13.58
N VAL A 683 3.43 9.56 -12.91
CA VAL A 683 2.56 9.03 -11.84
C VAL A 683 1.65 7.93 -12.39
N GLU A 684 1.17 8.11 -13.62
CA GLU A 684 0.37 7.13 -14.36
C GLU A 684 1.14 5.84 -14.57
N ASP A 685 2.44 5.90 -14.88
CA ASP A 685 3.25 4.69 -15.06
C ASP A 685 3.48 3.95 -13.74
N MET A 686 3.52 4.67 -12.63
CA MET A 686 3.59 4.07 -11.30
C MET A 686 2.26 3.39 -10.92
N MET A 687 1.12 4.03 -11.20
CA MET A 687 -0.20 3.41 -11.03
C MET A 687 -0.37 2.17 -11.91
N LYS A 688 0.05 2.23 -13.17
CA LYS A 688 0.01 1.08 -14.12
C LYS A 688 0.81 -0.13 -13.64
N ARG A 689 1.86 0.11 -12.85
CA ARG A 689 2.75 -0.91 -12.30
C ARG A 689 2.35 -1.29 -10.87
N SER A 690 1.34 -0.68 -10.27
CA SER A 690 0.88 -1.07 -8.93
C SER A 690 0.35 -2.51 -8.92
N PHE A 691 0.34 -3.13 -7.74
CA PHE A 691 -0.22 -4.47 -7.61
C PHE A 691 -1.75 -4.48 -7.76
N SER A 692 -2.43 -3.36 -7.45
CA SER A 692 -3.89 -3.24 -7.59
C SER A 692 -4.38 -3.42 -9.04
N GLU A 693 -3.62 -2.92 -10.02
CA GLU A 693 -3.98 -2.96 -11.46
C GLU A 693 -3.62 -4.29 -12.14
N PHE A 694 -2.92 -5.18 -11.43
CA PHE A 694 -2.43 -6.44 -11.99
C PHE A 694 -3.56 -7.36 -12.46
N HIS A 695 -4.65 -7.44 -11.71
CA HIS A 695 -5.79 -8.32 -12.01
C HIS A 695 -6.52 -7.89 -13.29
N ALA A 696 -6.83 -6.60 -13.43
CA ALA A 696 -7.52 -6.07 -14.61
C ALA A 696 -6.72 -6.31 -15.91
N ARG A 697 -5.39 -6.26 -15.81
CA ARG A 697 -4.49 -6.39 -16.97
C ARG A 697 -4.19 -7.83 -17.37
N LYS A 698 -4.20 -8.77 -16.42
CA LYS A 698 -3.97 -10.19 -16.70
C LYS A 698 -4.97 -10.74 -17.73
N ASP A 699 -6.21 -10.26 -17.67
CA ASP A 699 -7.31 -10.66 -18.54
C ASP A 699 -7.36 -9.85 -19.86
N SER A 700 -6.54 -8.81 -20.00
CA SER A 700 -6.55 -7.88 -21.15
C SER A 700 -5.73 -8.36 -22.37
N LYS A 701 -5.50 -9.68 -22.51
CA LYS A 701 -4.68 -10.20 -23.62
C LYS A 701 -5.46 -10.19 -24.94
N VAL A 702 -4.94 -9.47 -25.91
CA VAL A 702 -5.44 -9.44 -27.29
C VAL A 702 -5.06 -10.75 -27.98
N ASP A 703 -6.05 -11.54 -28.41
CA ASP A 703 -5.84 -12.75 -29.22
C ASP A 703 -5.20 -12.36 -30.58
N PRO A 704 -4.09 -12.99 -31.01
CA PRO A 704 -3.43 -12.68 -32.27
C PRO A 704 -4.32 -12.89 -33.51
N ARG A 705 -5.43 -13.63 -33.41
CA ARG A 705 -6.44 -13.76 -34.50
C ARG A 705 -7.07 -12.41 -34.88
N PHE A 706 -7.04 -11.42 -33.98
CA PHE A 706 -7.64 -10.10 -34.17
C PHE A 706 -6.89 -9.17 -35.14
N SER A 707 -5.63 -9.45 -35.47
CA SER A 707 -4.83 -8.63 -36.39
C SER A 707 -5.24 -8.79 -37.87
N SER A 708 -6.08 -9.78 -38.21
CA SER A 708 -6.32 -10.24 -39.59
C SER A 708 -7.59 -9.70 -40.26
N ILE A 709 -8.28 -8.70 -39.68
CA ILE A 709 -9.66 -8.36 -40.09
C ILE A 709 -9.67 -7.31 -41.23
N PHE A 710 -9.79 -7.78 -42.48
CA PHE A 710 -9.96 -6.97 -43.69
C PHE A 710 -11.16 -6.01 -43.63
N THR A 711 -11.02 -4.77 -44.09
CA THR A 711 -12.02 -3.68 -44.08
C THR A 711 -13.14 -3.86 -45.13
N LEU A 712 -14.39 -4.05 -44.70
CA LEU A 712 -15.59 -3.94 -45.54
C LEU A 712 -16.33 -2.66 -45.12
N LYS A 713 -16.25 -1.62 -45.96
CA LYS A 713 -16.81 -0.27 -45.72
C LYS A 713 -18.35 -0.21 -45.69
N MET A 714 -19.07 -1.27 -46.07
CA MET A 714 -20.51 -1.19 -46.39
C MET A 714 -21.51 -1.39 -45.24
N ALA A 715 -21.08 -1.48 -43.98
CA ALA A 715 -21.97 -1.95 -42.91
C ALA A 715 -22.08 -1.04 -41.66
N ILE A 716 -21.68 0.24 -41.76
CA ILE A 716 -21.72 1.18 -40.62
C ILE A 716 -23.17 1.58 -40.25
N GLU A 717 -24.10 1.62 -41.21
CA GLU A 717 -25.49 2.06 -40.98
C GLU A 717 -26.39 0.98 -40.35
N ALA A 718 -26.19 -0.30 -40.70
CA ALA A 718 -26.90 -1.41 -40.07
C ALA A 718 -26.61 -1.52 -38.55
N ARG A 719 -25.40 -1.12 -38.10
CA ARG A 719 -25.00 -1.07 -36.67
C ARG A 719 -25.91 -0.18 -35.82
N LYS A 720 -26.19 1.04 -36.30
CA LYS A 720 -26.96 2.04 -35.55
C LYS A 720 -28.37 1.51 -35.26
N VAL A 721 -28.96 0.81 -36.24
CA VAL A 721 -30.33 0.31 -36.17
C VAL A 721 -30.45 -0.89 -35.23
N THR A 722 -29.61 -1.93 -35.38
CA THR A 722 -29.80 -3.18 -34.59
C THR A 722 -29.42 -3.04 -33.11
N LEU A 723 -28.33 -2.32 -32.78
CA LEU A 723 -27.91 -2.12 -31.38
C LEU A 723 -28.82 -1.13 -30.64
N GLY A 724 -29.32 -0.09 -31.33
CA GLY A 724 -30.29 0.86 -30.77
C GLY A 724 -31.59 0.18 -30.35
N LEU A 725 -32.12 -0.70 -31.22
CA LEU A 725 -33.37 -1.44 -30.99
C LEU A 725 -33.29 -2.40 -29.79
N VAL A 726 -32.17 -3.10 -29.59
CA VAL A 726 -32.01 -4.10 -28.53
C VAL A 726 -31.66 -3.49 -27.17
N HIS A 727 -30.78 -2.48 -27.13
CA HIS A 727 -30.36 -1.85 -25.87
C HIS A 727 -31.44 -0.94 -25.26
N GLY A 728 -32.21 -0.24 -26.08
CA GLY A 728 -33.31 0.62 -25.60
C GLY A 728 -34.35 -0.16 -24.81
N TRP A 729 -34.75 -1.34 -25.32
CA TRP A 729 -35.81 -2.14 -24.69
C TRP A 729 -35.37 -2.92 -23.46
N ARG A 730 -34.11 -3.37 -23.39
CA ARG A 730 -33.58 -4.01 -22.17
C ARG A 730 -33.77 -3.13 -20.94
N ARG A 731 -33.45 -1.84 -21.04
CA ARG A 731 -33.57 -0.88 -19.94
C ARG A 731 -35.02 -0.60 -19.55
N VAL A 732 -35.92 -0.57 -20.54
CA VAL A 732 -37.37 -0.51 -20.28
C VAL A 732 -37.81 -1.73 -19.46
N MET A 733 -37.29 -2.92 -19.76
CA MET A 733 -37.62 -4.16 -19.04
C MET A 733 -36.95 -4.31 -17.67
N GLU A 734 -35.82 -3.63 -17.43
CA GLU A 734 -35.17 -3.53 -16.12
C GLU A 734 -35.83 -2.47 -15.22
N SER A 735 -36.61 -1.55 -15.80
CA SER A 735 -37.31 -0.51 -15.05
C SER A 735 -38.46 -1.06 -14.19
N VAL A 736 -38.73 -0.38 -13.07
CA VAL A 736 -39.81 -0.76 -12.13
C VAL A 736 -41.17 -0.76 -12.82
N ASN A 737 -41.47 0.23 -13.67
CA ASN A 737 -42.77 0.32 -14.34
C ASN A 737 -42.90 -0.66 -15.51
N GLY A 738 -41.80 -0.97 -16.22
CA GLY A 738 -41.78 -2.03 -17.23
C GLY A 738 -42.03 -3.41 -16.62
N LEU A 739 -41.39 -3.72 -15.49
CA LEU A 739 -41.64 -4.96 -14.75
C LEU A 739 -43.06 -5.06 -14.19
N LYS A 740 -43.66 -3.95 -13.77
CA LYS A 740 -45.07 -3.91 -13.32
C LYS A 740 -46.06 -4.17 -14.46
N ALA A 741 -45.72 -3.78 -15.70
CA ALA A 741 -46.57 -4.00 -16.86
C ALA A 741 -46.63 -5.48 -17.29
N LEU A 742 -45.63 -6.29 -16.91
CA LEU A 742 -45.52 -7.73 -17.15
C LEU A 742 -46.28 -8.55 -16.10
N SER A 743 -47.60 -8.39 -16.05
CA SER A 743 -48.49 -9.15 -15.16
C SER A 743 -49.08 -10.39 -15.81
N VAL A 744 -49.59 -11.32 -15.00
CA VAL A 744 -50.28 -12.53 -15.48
C VAL A 744 -51.44 -12.15 -16.40
N GLY A 745 -51.54 -12.82 -17.55
CA GLY A 745 -52.52 -12.53 -18.60
C GLY A 745 -52.08 -11.48 -19.63
N ARG A 746 -50.96 -10.76 -19.41
CA ARG A 746 -50.42 -9.81 -20.39
C ARG A 746 -49.93 -10.55 -21.65
N VAL A 747 -50.30 -10.04 -22.82
CA VAL A 747 -49.77 -10.53 -24.10
C VAL A 747 -48.48 -9.79 -24.42
N ILE A 748 -47.45 -10.55 -24.79
CA ILE A 748 -46.11 -10.07 -25.12
C ILE A 748 -45.66 -10.62 -26.46
N ILE A 749 -44.73 -9.90 -27.10
CA ILE A 749 -44.04 -10.38 -28.30
C ILE A 749 -42.72 -11.00 -27.84
N VAL A 750 -42.51 -12.26 -28.17
CA VAL A 750 -41.34 -13.06 -27.77
C VAL A 750 -40.38 -13.19 -28.94
N LYS A 751 -39.10 -12.92 -28.69
CA LYS A 751 -38.02 -13.10 -29.65
C LYS A 751 -36.80 -13.71 -28.97
N ASN A 752 -36.52 -14.96 -29.27
CA ASN A 752 -35.34 -15.68 -28.77
C ASN A 752 -34.79 -16.61 -29.88
N GLN A 753 -33.95 -17.59 -29.52
CA GLN A 753 -33.39 -18.52 -30.51
C GLN A 753 -34.44 -19.45 -31.16
N GLU A 754 -35.54 -19.73 -30.46
CA GLU A 754 -36.58 -20.69 -30.86
C GLU A 754 -37.86 -20.01 -31.42
N HIS A 755 -38.09 -18.74 -31.09
CA HIS A 755 -39.31 -17.99 -31.40
C HIS A 755 -38.99 -16.65 -32.07
N ARG A 756 -39.62 -16.36 -33.22
CA ARG A 756 -39.46 -15.12 -33.98
C ARG A 756 -40.70 -14.26 -33.91
N ASN A 757 -40.69 -13.19 -33.12
CA ASN A 757 -41.85 -12.28 -32.96
C ASN A 757 -43.17 -13.05 -32.66
N ALA A 758 -43.07 -14.14 -31.90
CA ALA A 758 -44.23 -14.96 -31.57
C ALA A 758 -45.03 -14.33 -30.43
N LEU A 759 -46.35 -14.42 -30.50
CA LEU A 759 -47.18 -13.96 -29.39
C LEU A 759 -47.14 -14.97 -28.25
N GLY A 760 -46.96 -14.44 -27.04
CA GLY A 760 -47.06 -15.21 -25.82
C GLY A 760 -47.91 -14.52 -24.77
N VAL A 761 -48.49 -15.30 -23.87
CA VAL A 761 -49.23 -14.80 -22.71
C VAL A 761 -48.56 -15.22 -21.42
N ILE A 762 -48.32 -14.26 -20.53
CA ILE A 762 -47.65 -14.50 -19.25
C ILE A 762 -48.59 -15.30 -18.34
N LEU A 763 -48.11 -16.44 -17.84
CA LEU A 763 -48.83 -17.30 -16.91
C LEU A 763 -48.40 -17.07 -15.47
N GLN A 764 -47.11 -16.84 -15.23
CA GLN A 764 -46.56 -16.66 -13.89
C GLN A 764 -45.30 -15.80 -13.91
N VAL A 765 -45.10 -15.01 -12.86
CA VAL A 765 -43.89 -14.18 -12.65
C VAL A 765 -43.13 -14.71 -11.43
N SER A 766 -41.82 -14.90 -11.54
CA SER A 766 -40.97 -15.37 -10.44
C SER A 766 -40.79 -14.31 -9.34
N SER A 767 -40.58 -14.76 -8.10
CA SER A 767 -40.35 -13.94 -6.91
C SER A 767 -38.88 -13.52 -6.68
N ASP A 768 -37.92 -14.04 -7.47
CA ASP A 768 -36.51 -13.65 -7.36
C ASP A 768 -36.28 -12.26 -7.99
N ALA A 769 -35.79 -11.32 -7.17
CA ALA A 769 -35.55 -9.93 -7.58
C ALA A 769 -34.29 -9.74 -8.44
N THR A 770 -33.32 -10.66 -8.34
CA THR A 770 -32.02 -10.53 -9.03
C THR A 770 -32.00 -11.18 -10.41
N ASN A 771 -32.80 -12.23 -10.63
CA ASN A 771 -32.86 -12.92 -11.91
C ASN A 771 -34.32 -13.27 -12.29
N ARG A 772 -35.13 -12.22 -12.46
CA ARG A 772 -36.58 -12.34 -12.63
C ARG A 772 -36.94 -13.00 -13.96
N SER A 773 -37.78 -14.02 -13.90
CA SER A 773 -38.21 -14.81 -15.06
C SER A 773 -39.72 -14.91 -15.19
N PHE A 774 -40.21 -15.05 -16.42
CA PHE A 774 -41.63 -15.09 -16.77
C PHE A 774 -41.98 -16.43 -17.42
N SER A 775 -42.85 -17.22 -16.78
CA SER A 775 -43.39 -18.43 -17.39
C SER A 775 -44.49 -18.02 -18.36
N THR A 776 -44.27 -18.26 -19.65
CA THR A 776 -45.12 -17.74 -20.73
C THR A 776 -45.53 -18.88 -21.65
N LEU A 777 -46.82 -18.93 -22.00
CA LEU A 777 -47.32 -19.76 -23.10
C LEU A 777 -47.05 -19.01 -24.39
N VAL A 778 -46.22 -19.59 -25.27
CA VAL A 778 -45.79 -19.00 -26.54
C VAL A 778 -46.36 -19.82 -27.69
N MET A 779 -46.94 -19.14 -28.67
CA MET A 779 -47.46 -19.77 -29.89
C MET A 779 -46.32 -20.31 -30.76
N CYS A 780 -46.49 -21.51 -31.31
CA CYS A 780 -45.52 -22.15 -32.20
C CYS A 780 -46.21 -23.09 -33.19
N GLU A 781 -45.49 -23.60 -34.18
CA GLU A 781 -46.00 -24.68 -35.02
C GLU A 781 -46.06 -26.00 -34.24
N LYS A 782 -47.09 -26.81 -34.51
CA LYS A 782 -47.23 -28.14 -33.92
C LYS A 782 -46.35 -29.12 -34.70
N ASN A 783 -45.16 -29.42 -34.17
CA ASN A 783 -44.23 -30.37 -34.79
C ASN A 783 -44.92 -31.72 -35.08
N GLN A 784 -44.97 -32.15 -36.34
CA GLN A 784 -45.39 -33.50 -36.75
C GLN A 784 -44.27 -34.53 -36.49
N SER A 785 -43.92 -34.77 -35.21
CA SER A 785 -43.25 -35.98 -34.70
C SER A 785 -42.72 -35.72 -33.29
N ASP A 786 -43.50 -36.08 -32.26
CA ASP A 786 -42.99 -36.25 -30.89
C ASP A 786 -42.57 -37.72 -30.65
N GLY A 787 -42.17 -38.41 -31.71
CA GLY A 787 -41.65 -39.79 -31.71
C GLY A 787 -40.36 -39.87 -32.51
N ASP A 788 -39.30 -40.38 -31.87
CA ASP A 788 -37.98 -40.72 -32.41
C ASP A 788 -37.10 -39.59 -32.98
N ALA A 789 -36.53 -38.79 -32.07
CA ALA A 789 -35.21 -38.20 -32.27
C ALA A 789 -34.27 -38.72 -31.18
N VAL A 790 -33.52 -39.77 -31.52
CA VAL A 790 -32.27 -40.14 -30.83
C VAL A 790 -31.37 -38.90 -30.79
N PRO A 791 -30.78 -38.51 -29.64
CA PRO A 791 -29.82 -37.43 -29.62
C PRO A 791 -28.55 -37.90 -30.35
N ASN A 792 -28.42 -37.55 -31.63
CA ASN A 792 -27.18 -37.73 -32.38
C ASN A 792 -26.10 -36.88 -31.70
N LYS A 793 -25.28 -37.53 -30.88
CA LYS A 793 -24.17 -36.94 -30.12
C LYS A 793 -22.89 -36.78 -30.95
N GLU A 794 -22.96 -36.94 -32.27
CA GLU A 794 -21.80 -36.94 -33.16
C GLU A 794 -21.95 -35.98 -34.33
N THR A 795 -22.27 -34.73 -34.04
CA THR A 795 -21.74 -33.55 -34.77
C THR A 795 -21.98 -32.35 -33.87
N GLY A 796 -20.93 -31.81 -33.23
CA GLY A 796 -20.98 -30.61 -32.41
C GLY A 796 -21.24 -29.32 -33.20
N LEU A 797 -21.98 -29.38 -34.31
CA LEU A 797 -22.56 -28.21 -34.95
C LEU A 797 -24.03 -28.15 -34.53
N SER A 798 -24.30 -27.36 -33.50
CA SER A 798 -25.60 -26.71 -33.38
C SER A 798 -25.96 -26.14 -34.75
N SER A 799 -27.13 -26.46 -35.30
CA SER A 799 -27.70 -25.78 -36.45
C SER A 799 -27.46 -24.26 -36.30
N PRO A 800 -26.87 -23.58 -37.30
CA PRO A 800 -26.47 -22.19 -37.15
C PRO A 800 -27.69 -21.35 -36.73
N PRO A 801 -27.55 -20.40 -35.80
CA PRO A 801 -28.65 -19.56 -35.38
C PRO A 801 -29.27 -18.95 -36.62
N GLU A 802 -30.53 -19.30 -36.86
CA GLU A 802 -31.18 -19.06 -38.13
C GLU A 802 -31.42 -17.54 -38.25
N VAL A 803 -30.54 -16.89 -39.00
CA VAL A 803 -30.36 -15.43 -39.11
C VAL A 803 -31.69 -14.71 -39.37
N PRO A 804 -32.02 -13.64 -38.62
CA PRO A 804 -33.27 -12.91 -38.78
C PRO A 804 -33.38 -12.29 -40.18
N LEU A 805 -34.55 -12.41 -40.79
CA LEU A 805 -34.94 -11.64 -41.98
C LEU A 805 -35.03 -10.15 -41.59
N PRO A 806 -34.88 -9.21 -42.53
CA PRO A 806 -35.03 -7.78 -42.22
C PRO A 806 -36.39 -7.44 -41.60
N ASP A 807 -37.45 -8.12 -42.02
CA ASP A 807 -38.79 -8.00 -41.44
C ASP A 807 -38.85 -8.47 -39.97
N ASP A 808 -37.99 -9.44 -39.58
CA ASP A 808 -37.92 -9.94 -38.20
C ASP A 808 -37.28 -8.91 -37.26
N LEU A 809 -36.60 -7.88 -37.79
CA LEU A 809 -36.03 -6.78 -36.99
C LEU A 809 -37.09 -5.79 -36.53
N LEU A 810 -38.25 -5.75 -37.20
CA LEU A 810 -39.39 -4.92 -36.84
C LEU A 810 -40.41 -5.70 -36.01
N ARG A 811 -41.20 -5.00 -35.20
CA ARG A 811 -42.27 -5.60 -34.38
C ARG A 811 -43.56 -5.87 -35.14
N THR A 812 -43.64 -5.35 -36.35
CA THR A 812 -44.86 -5.29 -37.16
C THR A 812 -45.21 -6.64 -37.77
N LYS A 813 -44.22 -7.49 -38.08
CA LYS A 813 -44.48 -8.84 -38.59
C LYS A 813 -44.48 -9.85 -37.45
N LEU A 814 -45.68 -10.26 -37.06
CA LEU A 814 -45.91 -11.30 -36.05
C LEU A 814 -45.77 -12.69 -36.67
N PHE A 815 -45.34 -13.66 -35.87
CA PHE A 815 -45.30 -15.06 -36.28
C PHE A 815 -46.71 -15.58 -36.61
N LEU A 816 -46.87 -16.19 -37.78
CA LEU A 816 -48.05 -16.97 -38.15
C LEU A 816 -47.60 -18.39 -38.51
N PRO A 817 -48.19 -19.43 -37.92
CA PRO A 817 -47.81 -20.80 -38.22
C PRO A 817 -48.27 -21.18 -39.64
N GLU A 818 -47.39 -21.79 -40.44
CA GLU A 818 -47.73 -22.30 -41.77
C GLU A 818 -48.48 -23.65 -41.68
N GLY A 819 -48.35 -24.35 -40.55
CA GLY A 819 -49.04 -25.61 -40.20
C GLY A 819 -50.05 -25.47 -39.04
N PRO A 820 -50.56 -26.59 -38.47
CA PRO A 820 -51.49 -26.53 -37.34
C PRO A 820 -50.86 -25.81 -36.14
N CYS A 821 -51.55 -24.79 -35.65
CA CYS A 821 -51.08 -23.97 -34.53
C CYS A 821 -51.01 -24.78 -33.23
N GLY A 822 -49.88 -24.68 -32.55
CA GLY A 822 -49.62 -25.25 -31.23
C GLY A 822 -49.07 -24.20 -30.25
N HIS A 823 -48.68 -24.67 -29.07
CA HIS A 823 -48.08 -23.83 -28.04
C HIS A 823 -47.02 -24.58 -27.25
N THR A 824 -46.08 -23.82 -26.71
CA THR A 824 -45.10 -24.30 -25.74
C THR A 824 -45.10 -23.39 -24.51
N ILE A 825 -44.71 -23.92 -23.35
CA ILE A 825 -44.52 -23.10 -22.15
C ILE A 825 -43.03 -23.00 -21.87
N LYS A 826 -42.50 -21.78 -21.90
CA LYS A 826 -41.09 -21.47 -21.69
C LYS A 826 -40.93 -20.47 -20.56
N LYS A 827 -39.80 -20.57 -19.87
CA LYS A 827 -39.38 -19.63 -18.83
C LYS A 827 -38.47 -18.59 -19.49
N LEU A 828 -38.98 -17.38 -19.66
CA LEU A 828 -38.34 -16.30 -20.40
C LEU A 828 -37.64 -15.31 -19.46
N GLY A 829 -36.48 -14.80 -19.85
CA GLY A 829 -35.83 -13.66 -19.23
C GLY A 829 -36.29 -12.32 -19.84
N PRO A 830 -35.93 -11.17 -19.24
CA PRO A 830 -36.26 -9.85 -19.79
C PRO A 830 -35.75 -9.62 -21.22
N SER A 831 -34.61 -10.24 -21.58
CA SER A 831 -34.00 -10.15 -22.91
C SER A 831 -34.74 -10.91 -24.01
N ASP A 832 -35.61 -11.87 -23.65
CA ASP A 832 -36.38 -12.67 -24.61
C ASP A 832 -37.70 -12.01 -25.02
N ILE A 833 -38.06 -10.92 -24.35
CA ILE A 833 -39.31 -10.20 -24.58
C ILE A 833 -39.02 -8.99 -25.47
N PHE A 834 -39.52 -9.06 -26.70
CA PHE A 834 -39.30 -8.05 -27.73
C PHE A 834 -40.30 -6.90 -27.67
N GLY A 835 -41.45 -7.05 -26.99
CA GLY A 835 -42.42 -5.95 -26.80
C GLY A 835 -43.56 -6.31 -25.83
N ILE A 836 -44.07 -5.30 -25.11
CA ILE A 836 -45.23 -5.44 -24.22
C ILE A 836 -46.45 -4.88 -24.93
N THR A 837 -47.48 -5.69 -25.16
CA THR A 837 -48.69 -5.22 -25.85
C THR A 837 -49.68 -4.57 -24.89
N ALA A 838 -50.53 -3.68 -25.40
CA ALA A 838 -51.64 -3.13 -24.62
C ALA A 838 -52.74 -4.19 -24.30
N LYS A 839 -52.70 -5.36 -24.96
CA LYS A 839 -53.69 -6.43 -24.81
C LYS A 839 -53.37 -7.34 -23.62
N SER A 840 -54.41 -7.74 -22.90
CA SER A 840 -54.36 -8.78 -21.88
C SER A 840 -55.49 -9.78 -22.10
N LEU A 841 -55.18 -11.07 -21.99
CA LEU A 841 -56.14 -12.15 -22.09
C LEU A 841 -56.61 -12.55 -20.69
N ARG A 842 -57.91 -12.78 -20.54
CA ARG A 842 -58.47 -13.38 -19.31
C ARG A 842 -58.25 -14.89 -19.38
N ILE A 843 -57.19 -15.36 -18.74
CA ILE A 843 -56.81 -16.77 -18.72
C ILE A 843 -56.78 -17.33 -17.29
N ASN A 844 -57.05 -18.63 -17.15
CA ASN A 844 -56.81 -19.34 -15.90
C ASN A 844 -55.40 -19.95 -15.94
N ALA A 845 -54.41 -19.16 -15.53
CA ALA A 845 -52.99 -19.50 -15.65
C ALA A 845 -52.60 -20.76 -14.85
N GLU A 846 -53.19 -20.97 -13.67
CA GLU A 846 -52.93 -22.15 -12.83
C GLU A 846 -53.34 -23.44 -13.54
N ARG A 847 -54.56 -23.48 -14.11
CA ARG A 847 -55.03 -24.64 -14.88
C ARG A 847 -54.16 -24.94 -16.11
N ILE A 848 -53.65 -23.91 -16.79
CA ILE A 848 -52.77 -24.07 -17.95
C ILE A 848 -51.41 -24.66 -17.52
N LEU A 849 -50.86 -24.19 -16.40
CA LEU A 849 -49.59 -24.68 -15.87
C LEU A 849 -49.71 -26.12 -15.33
N ASP A 850 -50.81 -26.46 -14.68
CA ASP A 850 -51.06 -27.81 -14.17
C ASP A 850 -51.30 -28.81 -15.30
N ASP A 851 -52.04 -28.42 -16.34
CA ASP A 851 -52.21 -29.20 -17.56
C ASP A 851 -50.87 -29.44 -18.28
N PHE A 852 -49.99 -28.45 -18.32
CA PHE A 852 -48.64 -28.61 -18.85
C PHE A 852 -47.77 -29.55 -18.00
N LYS A 853 -47.76 -29.38 -16.68
CA LYS A 853 -47.01 -30.27 -15.76
C LYS A 853 -47.49 -31.72 -15.87
N LYS A 854 -48.81 -31.95 -15.97
CA LYS A 854 -49.38 -33.29 -16.18
C LYS A 854 -48.84 -33.93 -17.46
N ARG A 855 -48.77 -33.18 -18.56
CA ARG A 855 -48.25 -33.64 -19.85
C ARG A 855 -46.73 -33.80 -19.92
N GLN A 856 -45.98 -33.35 -18.92
CA GLN A 856 -44.55 -33.70 -18.79
C GLN A 856 -44.35 -35.12 -18.23
N ILE A 857 -45.40 -35.75 -17.67
CA ILE A 857 -45.34 -37.13 -17.20
C ILE A 857 -45.49 -38.07 -18.41
N PRO A 858 -44.59 -39.05 -18.62
CA PRO A 858 -44.57 -39.89 -19.83
C PRO A 858 -45.92 -40.53 -20.20
N ARG A 859 -46.72 -40.90 -19.20
CA ARG A 859 -48.05 -41.52 -19.40
C ARG A 859 -49.08 -40.56 -20.03
N PHE A 860 -48.98 -39.27 -19.79
CA PHE A 860 -49.94 -38.24 -20.23
C PHE A 860 -49.34 -37.32 -21.30
N ARG A 861 -48.15 -37.62 -21.82
CA ARG A 861 -47.43 -36.76 -22.79
C ARG A 861 -48.20 -36.54 -24.08
N ASN A 862 -49.01 -37.52 -24.48
CA ASN A 862 -49.82 -37.48 -25.69
C ASN A 862 -51.28 -37.02 -25.43
N ASP A 863 -51.64 -36.64 -24.19
CA ASP A 863 -52.96 -36.09 -23.91
C ASP A 863 -53.15 -34.76 -24.67
N PRO A 864 -54.33 -34.51 -25.27
CA PRO A 864 -54.60 -33.24 -25.92
C PRO A 864 -54.49 -32.10 -24.91
N PRO A 865 -54.08 -30.89 -25.33
CA PRO A 865 -54.03 -29.76 -24.43
C PRO A 865 -55.38 -29.49 -23.76
N GLY A 866 -55.36 -29.18 -22.47
CA GLY A 866 -56.56 -28.82 -21.73
C GLY A 866 -57.28 -27.62 -22.39
N PRO A 867 -58.61 -27.50 -22.21
CA PRO A 867 -59.43 -26.51 -22.89
C PRO A 867 -58.94 -25.08 -22.63
N SER A 868 -58.46 -24.78 -21.42
CA SER A 868 -57.91 -23.46 -21.09
C SER A 868 -56.65 -23.10 -21.87
N ALA A 869 -55.78 -24.07 -22.18
CA ALA A 869 -54.56 -23.83 -22.97
C ALA A 869 -54.88 -23.72 -24.48
N ALA A 870 -55.82 -24.53 -24.97
CA ALA A 870 -56.31 -24.47 -26.34
C ALA A 870 -57.00 -23.12 -26.63
N THR A 871 -57.89 -22.65 -25.75
CA THR A 871 -58.54 -21.34 -25.89
C THR A 871 -57.54 -20.19 -25.87
N ALA A 872 -56.54 -20.22 -24.98
CA ALA A 872 -55.49 -19.20 -24.94
C ALA A 872 -54.69 -19.16 -26.25
N THR A 873 -54.35 -20.33 -26.80
CA THR A 873 -53.60 -20.45 -28.07
C THR A 873 -54.42 -19.97 -29.26
N GLN A 874 -55.71 -20.31 -29.32
CA GLN A 874 -56.62 -19.82 -30.37
C GLN A 874 -56.82 -18.30 -30.31
N GLU A 875 -56.94 -17.71 -29.12
CA GLU A 875 -57.02 -16.25 -28.98
C GLU A 875 -55.72 -15.56 -29.38
N LEU A 876 -54.55 -16.14 -29.08
CA LEU A 876 -53.27 -15.61 -29.56
C LEU A 876 -53.16 -15.68 -31.09
N LEU A 877 -53.59 -16.78 -31.70
CA LEU A 877 -53.62 -16.92 -33.17
C LEU A 877 -54.57 -15.89 -33.79
N ARG A 878 -55.78 -15.73 -33.24
CA ARG A 878 -56.76 -14.73 -33.70
C ARG A 878 -56.21 -13.30 -33.60
N LEU A 879 -55.46 -13.00 -32.54
CA LEU A 879 -54.80 -11.71 -32.36
C LEU A 879 -53.65 -11.50 -33.36
N ALA A 880 -52.91 -12.54 -33.72
CA ALA A 880 -51.86 -12.47 -34.73
C ALA A 880 -52.44 -12.29 -36.15
N GLU A 881 -53.46 -13.06 -36.51
CA GLU A 881 -54.13 -12.98 -37.83
C GLU A 881 -54.90 -11.67 -38.02
N GLY A 882 -55.57 -11.19 -36.96
CA GLY A 882 -56.34 -9.95 -36.97
C GLY A 882 -55.49 -8.67 -36.91
N SER A 883 -54.17 -8.76 -36.92
CA SER A 883 -53.26 -7.61 -36.82
C SER A 883 -52.03 -7.77 -37.74
N PRO A 884 -52.22 -7.70 -39.08
CA PRO A 884 -51.16 -7.90 -40.06
C PRO A 884 -50.05 -6.84 -40.04
N GLU A 885 -50.33 -5.65 -39.48
CA GLU A 885 -49.33 -4.58 -39.26
C GLU A 885 -48.67 -4.66 -37.85
N GLY A 886 -48.99 -5.69 -37.06
CA GLY A 886 -48.50 -5.89 -35.70
C GLY A 886 -49.47 -5.41 -34.63
N LEU A 887 -49.19 -5.78 -33.37
CA LEU A 887 -50.03 -5.38 -32.22
C LEU A 887 -49.54 -4.07 -31.59
N PRO A 888 -50.45 -3.17 -31.16
CA PRO A 888 -50.08 -1.95 -30.47
C PRO A 888 -49.35 -2.29 -29.16
N CYS A 889 -48.09 -1.86 -29.08
CA CYS A 889 -47.24 -2.00 -27.90
C CYS A 889 -47.36 -0.77 -27.00
N LEU A 890 -47.19 -0.98 -25.69
CA LEU A 890 -47.15 0.11 -24.71
C LEU A 890 -45.94 1.00 -24.98
N ASP A 891 -46.19 2.31 -25.06
CA ASP A 891 -45.19 3.34 -25.18
C ASP A 891 -44.39 3.48 -23.85
N PRO A 892 -43.06 3.33 -23.86
CA PRO A 892 -42.26 3.45 -22.64
C PRO A 892 -42.37 4.81 -21.94
N VAL A 893 -42.56 5.89 -22.69
CA VAL A 893 -42.60 7.27 -22.17
C VAL A 893 -44.03 7.66 -21.80
N ASN A 894 -44.98 7.43 -22.72
CA ASN A 894 -46.36 7.88 -22.54
C ASN A 894 -47.20 6.90 -21.70
N ASP A 895 -47.08 5.59 -21.94
CA ASP A 895 -47.92 4.58 -21.28
C ASP A 895 -47.28 4.01 -20.00
N LEU A 896 -45.96 3.79 -20.01
CA LEU A 896 -45.20 3.30 -18.85
C LEU A 896 -44.64 4.42 -17.96
N GLN A 897 -44.79 5.68 -18.39
CA GLN A 897 -44.38 6.89 -17.66
C GLN A 897 -42.89 6.89 -17.26
N LEU A 898 -42.01 6.34 -18.10
CA LEU A 898 -40.57 6.38 -17.86
C LEU A 898 -40.01 7.75 -18.25
N LYS A 899 -39.46 8.47 -17.27
CA LYS A 899 -38.92 9.83 -17.42
C LYS A 899 -37.39 9.91 -17.38
N ASP A 900 -36.72 8.77 -17.30
CA ASP A 900 -35.26 8.71 -17.30
C ASP A 900 -34.71 9.20 -18.64
N LEU A 901 -33.78 10.16 -18.60
CA LEU A 901 -33.28 10.85 -19.79
C LEU A 901 -32.66 9.88 -20.81
N GLU A 902 -31.86 8.92 -20.34
CA GLU A 902 -31.20 7.94 -21.21
C GLU A 902 -32.21 6.95 -21.80
N VAL A 903 -33.25 6.58 -21.05
CA VAL A 903 -34.34 5.72 -21.56
C VAL A 903 -35.15 6.46 -22.63
N VAL A 904 -35.50 7.72 -22.40
CA VAL A 904 -36.27 8.55 -23.35
C VAL A 904 -35.48 8.76 -24.64
N GLU A 905 -34.21 9.14 -24.54
CA GLU A 905 -33.33 9.27 -25.71
C GLU A 905 -33.19 7.94 -26.47
N GLY A 906 -33.04 6.83 -25.74
CA GLY A 906 -32.97 5.49 -26.33
C GLY A 906 -34.25 5.13 -27.10
N VAL A 907 -35.43 5.45 -26.57
CA VAL A 907 -36.73 5.17 -27.20
C VAL A 907 -36.97 6.06 -28.42
N VAL A 908 -36.63 7.35 -28.34
CA VAL A 908 -36.72 8.28 -29.49
C VAL A 908 -35.80 7.83 -30.62
N LYS A 909 -34.56 7.46 -30.29
CA LYS A 909 -33.59 6.95 -31.25
C LYS A 909 -34.06 5.64 -31.89
N THR A 910 -34.66 4.75 -31.09
CA THR A 910 -35.24 3.48 -31.57
C THR A 910 -36.30 3.72 -32.64
N ARG A 911 -37.22 4.67 -32.44
CA ARG A 911 -38.26 5.03 -33.42
C ARG A 911 -37.70 5.56 -34.72
N GLN A 912 -36.76 6.49 -34.63
CA GLN A 912 -36.09 7.04 -35.81
C GLN A 912 -35.38 5.93 -36.62
N LEU A 913 -34.79 4.96 -35.93
CA LEU A 913 -34.13 3.82 -36.58
C LEU A 913 -35.13 2.84 -37.22
N GLU A 914 -36.29 2.60 -36.61
CA GLU A 914 -37.39 1.80 -37.19
C GLU A 914 -37.94 2.45 -38.48
N GLU A 915 -38.10 3.78 -38.49
CA GLU A 915 -38.55 4.54 -39.67
C GLU A 915 -37.51 4.56 -40.80
N MET A 916 -36.23 4.60 -40.46
CA MET A 916 -35.13 4.58 -41.43
C MET A 916 -34.85 3.18 -42.00
N LEU A 917 -35.17 2.10 -41.28
CA LEU A 917 -34.78 0.74 -41.64
C LEU A 917 -35.22 0.32 -43.07
N PRO A 918 -36.46 0.58 -43.53
CA PRO A 918 -36.92 0.22 -44.87
C PRO A 918 -36.19 0.97 -46.01
N HIS A 919 -35.59 2.12 -45.69
CA HIS A 919 -34.93 2.99 -46.66
C HIS A 919 -33.49 2.55 -46.99
N PHE A 920 -32.92 1.59 -46.24
CA PHE A 920 -31.59 1.08 -46.52
C PHE A 920 -31.59 0.04 -47.65
N GLN A 921 -30.80 0.29 -48.69
CA GLN A 921 -30.68 -0.59 -49.85
C GLN A 921 -30.18 -2.01 -49.51
N CYS A 922 -29.40 -2.16 -48.43
CA CYS A 922 -28.85 -3.44 -48.02
C CYS A 922 -29.91 -4.42 -47.48
N VAL A 923 -31.00 -3.91 -46.91
CA VAL A 923 -32.13 -4.70 -46.36
C VAL A 923 -32.83 -5.46 -47.49
N HIS A 924 -32.86 -4.92 -48.69
CA HIS A 924 -33.50 -5.52 -49.87
C HIS A 924 -32.58 -6.47 -50.65
N SER A 925 -31.33 -6.67 -50.21
CA SER A 925 -30.37 -7.55 -50.87
C SER A 925 -30.65 -9.04 -50.58
N PRO A 926 -30.66 -9.93 -51.59
CA PRO A 926 -30.80 -11.37 -51.38
C PRO A 926 -29.60 -11.99 -50.63
N ARG A 927 -28.47 -11.27 -50.52
CA ARG A 927 -27.28 -11.69 -49.75
C ARG A 927 -27.20 -11.09 -48.34
N PHE A 928 -28.18 -10.28 -47.95
CA PHE A 928 -28.21 -9.59 -46.65
C PHE A 928 -27.94 -10.56 -45.49
N ARG A 929 -28.54 -11.75 -45.52
CA ARG A 929 -28.42 -12.76 -44.47
C ARG A 929 -26.97 -13.17 -44.18
N THR A 930 -26.22 -13.52 -45.23
CA THR A 930 -24.83 -13.99 -45.09
C THR A 930 -23.89 -12.84 -44.75
N GLU A 931 -24.14 -11.65 -45.31
CA GLU A 931 -23.35 -10.45 -45.05
C GLU A 931 -23.58 -9.89 -43.64
N PHE A 932 -24.80 -9.95 -43.13
CA PHE A 932 -25.18 -9.49 -41.80
C PHE A 932 -24.57 -10.34 -40.68
N VAL A 933 -24.49 -11.67 -40.85
CA VAL A 933 -23.80 -12.55 -39.87
C VAL A 933 -22.31 -12.24 -39.81
N ARG A 934 -21.64 -12.18 -40.97
CA ARG A 934 -20.22 -11.83 -41.05
C ARG A 934 -19.94 -10.46 -40.47
N PHE A 935 -20.86 -9.52 -40.69
CA PHE A 935 -20.80 -8.21 -40.07
C PHE A 935 -20.93 -8.27 -38.55
N ARG A 936 -21.91 -9.00 -38.01
CA ARG A 936 -22.15 -9.14 -36.57
C ARG A 936 -20.96 -9.77 -35.83
N GLU A 937 -20.41 -10.87 -36.36
CA GLU A 937 -19.22 -11.52 -35.81
C GLU A 937 -18.03 -10.56 -35.77
N ARG A 938 -17.79 -9.84 -36.87
CA ARG A 938 -16.75 -8.80 -36.92
C ARG A 938 -16.98 -7.70 -35.88
N GLN A 939 -18.21 -7.24 -35.70
CA GLN A 939 -18.50 -6.14 -34.77
C GLN A 939 -18.30 -6.57 -33.31
N GLN A 940 -18.72 -7.76 -32.92
CA GLN A 940 -18.45 -8.30 -31.58
C GLN A 940 -16.96 -8.32 -31.28
N VAL A 941 -16.17 -8.68 -32.29
CA VAL A 941 -14.71 -8.65 -32.21
C VAL A 941 -14.16 -7.22 -32.10
N LEU A 942 -14.68 -6.27 -32.89
CA LEU A 942 -14.25 -4.87 -32.81
C LEU A 942 -14.60 -4.21 -31.46
N GLU A 943 -15.78 -4.50 -30.90
CA GLU A 943 -16.20 -4.04 -29.57
C GLU A 943 -15.31 -4.63 -28.49
N GLU A 944 -14.95 -5.91 -28.60
CA GLU A 944 -14.00 -6.52 -27.67
C GLU A 944 -12.61 -5.88 -27.82
N ILE A 945 -12.16 -5.55 -29.04
CA ILE A 945 -10.90 -4.80 -29.26
C ILE A 945 -10.97 -3.40 -28.63
N GLU A 946 -12.08 -2.67 -28.82
CA GLU A 946 -12.24 -1.32 -28.26
C GLU A 946 -12.26 -1.36 -26.73
N LYS A 947 -12.97 -2.34 -26.14
CA LYS A 947 -12.97 -2.61 -24.70
C LYS A 947 -11.58 -2.98 -24.19
N LEU A 948 -10.86 -3.88 -24.87
CA LEU A 948 -9.49 -4.26 -24.50
C LEU A 948 -8.52 -3.08 -24.64
N ARG A 949 -8.64 -2.26 -25.69
CA ARG A 949 -7.85 -1.03 -25.85
C ARG A 949 -8.12 -0.04 -24.73
N PHE A 950 -9.38 0.10 -24.30
CA PHE A 950 -9.73 0.92 -23.14
C PHE A 950 -9.10 0.37 -21.86
N LEU A 951 -9.21 -0.94 -21.58
CA LEU A 951 -8.58 -1.59 -20.42
C LEU A 951 -7.04 -1.52 -20.41
N LEU A 952 -6.43 -1.39 -21.59
CA LEU A 952 -4.99 -1.17 -21.74
C LEU A 952 -4.59 0.31 -21.64
N SER A 953 -5.55 1.24 -21.77
CA SER A 953 -5.32 2.68 -21.73
C SER A 953 -5.23 3.20 -20.30
N ASP A 954 -4.62 4.38 -20.14
CA ASP A 954 -4.48 5.04 -18.85
C ASP A 954 -5.84 5.40 -18.24
N GLN A 955 -6.88 5.57 -19.07
CA GLN A 955 -8.22 5.96 -18.66
C GLN A 955 -8.97 4.87 -17.86
N SER A 956 -8.49 3.62 -17.89
CA SER A 956 -9.10 2.54 -17.10
C SER A 956 -8.51 2.40 -15.70
N LEU A 957 -7.47 3.17 -15.36
CA LEU A 957 -6.82 3.08 -14.05
C LEU A 957 -7.79 3.49 -12.93
N LEU A 958 -7.90 2.65 -11.90
CA LEU A 958 -8.85 2.82 -10.81
C LEU A 958 -8.60 4.12 -10.02
N LEU A 959 -7.33 4.47 -9.83
CA LEU A 959 -6.90 5.63 -9.05
C LEU A 959 -6.74 6.92 -9.86
N LEU A 960 -6.97 6.89 -11.18
CA LEU A 960 -6.82 8.08 -12.02
C LEU A 960 -7.78 9.24 -11.63
N PRO A 961 -9.06 8.98 -11.29
CA PRO A 961 -9.94 10.06 -10.81
C PRO A 961 -9.40 10.73 -9.54
N GLU A 962 -8.98 9.95 -8.54
CA GLU A 962 -8.40 10.48 -7.31
C GLU A 962 -7.10 11.25 -7.57
N TYR A 963 -6.24 10.76 -8.48
CA TYR A 963 -5.04 11.47 -8.92
C TYR A 963 -5.37 12.87 -9.45
N HIS A 964 -6.34 12.99 -10.36
CA HIS A 964 -6.74 14.29 -10.90
C HIS A 964 -7.29 15.22 -9.81
N GLN A 965 -8.08 14.69 -8.86
CA GLN A 965 -8.59 15.47 -7.73
C GLN A 965 -7.44 16.01 -6.86
N ARG A 966 -6.44 15.18 -6.55
CA ARG A 966 -5.25 15.59 -5.78
C ARG A 966 -4.39 16.61 -6.53
N VAL A 967 -4.22 16.44 -7.84
CA VAL A 967 -3.53 17.43 -8.70
C VAL A 967 -4.26 18.77 -8.68
N GLU A 968 -5.59 18.78 -8.68
CA GLU A 968 -6.37 20.01 -8.57
C GLU A 968 -6.22 20.71 -7.21
N VAL A 969 -6.12 19.94 -6.11
CA VAL A 969 -5.77 20.49 -4.78
C VAL A 969 -4.39 21.15 -4.82
N LEU A 970 -3.38 20.45 -5.35
CA LEU A 970 -2.02 20.99 -5.46
C LEU A 970 -1.96 22.25 -6.31
N ARG A 971 -2.72 22.30 -7.41
CA ARG A 971 -2.83 23.47 -8.28
C ARG A 971 -3.49 24.65 -7.57
N SER A 972 -4.61 24.38 -6.89
CA SER A 972 -5.37 25.40 -6.14
C SER A 972 -4.56 26.02 -5.00
N LEU A 973 -3.69 25.24 -4.35
CA LEU A 973 -2.80 25.72 -3.28
C LEU A 973 -1.49 26.36 -3.79
N GLY A 974 -1.22 26.31 -5.10
CA GLY A 974 0.00 26.84 -5.72
C GLY A 974 1.26 25.98 -5.49
N TYR A 975 1.10 24.67 -5.32
CA TYR A 975 2.21 23.71 -5.21
C TYR A 975 2.73 23.30 -6.59
N ILE A 976 1.84 23.32 -7.58
CA ILE A 976 2.14 23.13 -8.99
C ILE A 976 1.44 24.23 -9.80
N ASN A 977 2.00 24.57 -10.95
CA ASN A 977 1.37 25.53 -11.86
C ASN A 977 0.38 24.87 -12.85
N GLU A 978 -0.21 25.67 -13.73
CA GLU A 978 -1.15 25.20 -14.76
C GLU A 978 -0.54 24.12 -15.68
N SER A 979 0.77 24.20 -15.94
CA SER A 979 1.50 23.22 -16.77
C SER A 979 1.89 21.94 -16.04
N GLY A 980 1.65 21.85 -14.73
CA GLY A 980 2.01 20.69 -13.90
C GLY A 980 3.45 20.71 -13.38
N ALA A 981 4.21 21.78 -13.61
CA ALA A 981 5.54 21.92 -13.05
C ALA A 981 5.48 22.28 -11.56
N VAL A 982 6.42 21.73 -10.79
CA VAL A 982 6.50 21.88 -9.33
C VAL A 982 7.02 23.28 -8.97
N GLU A 983 6.23 24.03 -8.20
CA GLU A 983 6.57 25.38 -7.72
C GLU A 983 7.36 25.31 -6.39
N LEU A 984 7.72 26.47 -5.82
CA LEU A 984 8.46 26.53 -4.55
C LEU A 984 7.72 25.79 -3.42
N LYS A 985 6.40 26.01 -3.26
CA LYS A 985 5.59 25.30 -2.25
C LYS A 985 5.67 23.79 -2.42
N GLY A 986 5.55 23.31 -3.66
CA GLY A 986 5.71 21.89 -3.97
C GLY A 986 7.12 21.38 -3.65
N SER A 987 8.16 22.18 -3.92
CA SER A 987 9.54 21.82 -3.58
C SER A 987 9.82 21.73 -2.09
N VAL A 988 9.18 22.58 -1.28
CA VAL A 988 9.22 22.54 0.18
C VAL A 988 8.51 21.29 0.70
N ALA A 989 7.29 21.02 0.23
CA ALA A 989 6.49 19.86 0.64
C ALA A 989 7.16 18.51 0.34
N ARG A 990 7.99 18.41 -0.70
CA ARG A 990 8.78 17.20 -1.00
C ARG A 990 9.76 16.82 0.11
N GLN A 991 10.16 17.76 0.96
CA GLN A 991 11.05 17.47 2.10
C GLN A 991 10.29 16.89 3.29
N ILE A 992 8.95 16.87 3.25
CA ILE A 992 8.08 16.51 4.35
C ILE A 992 7.39 15.18 4.03
N SER A 993 7.51 14.22 4.93
CA SER A 993 7.01 12.86 4.68
C SER A 993 5.54 12.69 5.09
N ASN A 994 5.09 13.39 6.13
CA ASN A 994 3.74 13.29 6.69
C ASN A 994 3.12 14.68 6.88
N HIS A 995 1.81 14.80 6.65
CA HIS A 995 1.07 16.06 6.80
C HIS A 995 1.71 17.23 6.02
N GLU A 996 2.19 16.91 4.81
CA GLU A 996 3.01 17.77 3.96
C GLU A 996 2.31 19.08 3.59
N LEU A 997 0.99 19.07 3.40
CA LEU A 997 0.21 20.27 3.10
C LEU A 997 0.15 21.24 4.29
N LEU A 998 -0.19 20.74 5.47
CA LEU A 998 -0.32 21.56 6.68
C LEU A 998 1.04 22.17 7.05
N LEU A 999 2.08 21.34 7.15
CA LEU A 999 3.40 21.78 7.58
C LEU A 999 4.02 22.80 6.60
N THR A 1000 3.80 22.62 5.30
CA THR A 1000 4.28 23.57 4.28
C THR A 1000 3.55 24.91 4.37
N GLN A 1001 2.24 24.92 4.65
CA GLN A 1001 1.48 26.16 4.83
C GLN A 1001 1.95 26.89 6.10
N LEU A 1002 2.08 26.19 7.23
CA LEU A 1002 2.58 26.77 8.48
C LEU A 1002 4.00 27.36 8.34
N LEU A 1003 4.84 26.76 7.50
CA LEU A 1003 6.17 27.29 7.20
C LEU A 1003 6.11 28.58 6.38
N LEU A 1004 5.27 28.63 5.34
CA LEU A 1004 5.22 29.74 4.39
C LEU A 1004 4.37 30.92 4.85
N ASP A 1005 3.40 30.68 5.74
CA ASP A 1005 2.58 31.73 6.35
C ASP A 1005 3.33 32.48 7.46
N ASN A 1006 4.61 32.16 7.68
CA ASN A 1006 5.49 32.69 8.73
C ASN A 1006 4.93 32.52 10.16
N THR A 1007 3.99 31.58 10.36
CA THR A 1007 3.38 31.28 11.67
C THR A 1007 4.42 30.90 12.72
N LEU A 1008 5.47 30.19 12.29
CA LEU A 1008 6.51 29.67 13.18
C LEU A 1008 7.64 30.68 13.43
N THR A 1009 7.72 31.76 12.65
CA THR A 1009 8.87 32.66 12.62
C THR A 1009 9.01 33.48 13.91
N ASP A 1010 7.90 33.87 14.54
CA ASP A 1010 7.92 34.65 15.79
C ASP A 1010 8.02 33.79 17.06
N LEU A 1011 7.80 32.48 16.93
CA LEU A 1011 7.78 31.54 18.05
C LEU A 1011 9.19 31.15 18.51
N ARG A 1012 9.33 30.82 19.79
CA ARG A 1012 10.56 30.26 20.36
C ARG A 1012 10.72 28.78 19.97
N PRO A 1013 11.95 28.25 19.90
CA PRO A 1013 12.17 26.84 19.53
C PRO A 1013 11.34 25.84 20.35
N GLU A 1014 11.22 26.05 21.66
CA GLU A 1014 10.40 25.23 22.57
C GLU A 1014 8.89 25.31 22.26
N GLU A 1015 8.41 26.45 21.78
CA GLU A 1015 7.00 26.63 21.41
C GLU A 1015 6.69 25.97 20.07
N ILE A 1016 7.60 26.12 19.10
CA ILE A 1016 7.47 25.49 17.77
C ILE A 1016 7.40 23.97 17.93
N VAL A 1017 8.35 23.37 18.64
CA VAL A 1017 8.39 21.89 18.79
C VAL A 1017 7.16 21.38 19.54
N ALA A 1018 6.67 22.12 20.53
CA ALA A 1018 5.44 21.79 21.24
C ALA A 1018 4.22 21.78 20.30
N LEU A 1019 4.06 22.80 19.45
CA LEU A 1019 2.95 22.85 18.48
C LEU A 1019 3.06 21.73 17.43
N LEU A 1020 4.26 21.46 16.92
CA LEU A 1020 4.48 20.41 15.93
C LEU A 1020 4.17 19.00 16.46
N SER A 1021 4.14 18.79 17.78
CA SER A 1021 3.77 17.51 18.39
C SER A 1021 2.37 17.01 17.98
N CYS A 1022 1.48 17.91 17.54
CA CYS A 1022 0.13 17.55 17.08
C CYS A 1022 0.13 16.68 15.81
N THR A 1023 1.19 16.75 15.00
CA THR A 1023 1.33 15.98 13.75
C THR A 1023 1.81 14.54 13.97
N VAL A 1024 2.31 14.22 15.17
CA VAL A 1024 2.87 12.90 15.48
C VAL A 1024 2.13 12.18 16.61
N CYS A 1025 1.38 12.90 17.43
CA CYS A 1025 0.60 12.34 18.52
C CYS A 1025 -0.63 11.60 17.98
N GLN A 1026 -0.77 10.32 18.31
CA GLN A 1026 -1.90 9.47 17.89
C GLN A 1026 -2.90 9.19 19.03
N VAL A 1027 -2.59 9.59 20.26
CA VAL A 1027 -3.35 9.18 21.45
C VAL A 1027 -4.20 10.33 21.96
N ARG A 1028 -5.45 10.02 22.34
CA ARG A 1028 -6.33 10.96 23.06
C ARG A 1028 -5.97 10.91 24.54
N THR A 1029 -5.66 12.07 25.11
CA THR A 1029 -5.48 12.27 26.56
C THR A 1029 -6.83 12.58 27.20
N GLN A 1030 -7.04 12.13 28.44
CA GLN A 1030 -8.17 12.61 29.26
C GLN A 1030 -7.80 13.85 30.08
N VAL A 1031 -6.51 14.10 30.25
CA VAL A 1031 -5.97 15.26 30.98
C VAL A 1031 -5.94 16.47 30.04
N GLU A 1032 -6.59 17.55 30.45
CA GLU A 1032 -6.54 18.83 29.74
C GLU A 1032 -5.22 19.56 30.02
N PRO A 1033 -4.49 20.00 28.99
CA PRO A 1033 -3.17 20.59 29.17
C PRO A 1033 -3.24 22.06 29.64
N GLN A 1034 -2.31 22.45 30.52
CA GLN A 1034 -2.15 23.84 30.95
C GLN A 1034 -1.16 24.58 30.04
N LEU A 1035 -1.69 25.37 29.11
CA LEU A 1035 -0.90 25.99 28.04
C LEU A 1035 -0.78 27.51 28.20
N PRO A 1036 0.41 28.11 27.96
CA PRO A 1036 0.56 29.54 27.73
C PRO A 1036 -0.34 30.05 26.60
N SER A 1037 -0.75 31.31 26.66
CA SER A 1037 -1.63 31.95 25.66
C SER A 1037 -1.05 31.92 24.25
N VAL A 1038 0.28 31.96 24.10
CA VAL A 1038 0.98 31.84 22.82
C VAL A 1038 0.71 30.48 22.17
N LEU A 1039 0.79 29.39 22.95
CA LEU A 1039 0.52 28.03 22.44
C LEU A 1039 -0.96 27.82 22.14
N GLN A 1040 -1.87 28.38 22.93
CA GLN A 1040 -3.31 28.32 22.65
C GLN A 1040 -3.64 28.98 21.31
N LYS A 1041 -3.12 30.18 21.05
CA LYS A 1041 -3.26 30.86 19.74
C LYS A 1041 -2.66 30.04 18.60
N GLY A 1042 -1.50 29.41 18.82
CA GLY A 1042 -0.87 28.52 17.85
C GLY A 1042 -1.76 27.32 17.49
N ILE A 1043 -2.40 26.70 18.48
CA ILE A 1043 -3.33 25.58 18.28
C ILE A 1043 -4.55 26.01 17.46
N GLU A 1044 -5.16 27.16 17.81
CA GLU A 1044 -6.31 27.71 17.08
C GLU A 1044 -5.95 27.97 15.61
N HIS A 1045 -4.78 28.55 15.35
CA HIS A 1045 -4.33 28.81 14.00
C HIS A 1045 -4.05 27.51 13.20
N ILE A 1046 -3.40 26.51 13.81
CA ILE A 1046 -3.18 25.20 13.16
C ILE A 1046 -4.52 24.55 12.78
N ARG A 1047 -5.53 24.62 13.66
CA ARG A 1047 -6.87 24.11 13.35
C ARG A 1047 -7.51 24.86 12.18
N ALA A 1048 -7.42 26.19 12.17
CA ALA A 1048 -7.96 27.01 11.09
C ALA A 1048 -7.32 26.64 9.73
N VAL A 1049 -5.99 26.50 9.66
CA VAL A 1049 -5.30 26.08 8.43
C VAL A 1049 -5.70 24.66 8.02
N ALA A 1050 -5.84 23.73 8.97
CA ALA A 1050 -6.30 22.37 8.69
C ALA A 1050 -7.74 22.34 8.13
N GLU A 1051 -8.65 23.15 8.68
CA GLU A 1051 -10.02 23.31 8.20
C GLU A 1051 -10.06 23.88 6.77
N GLU A 1052 -9.25 24.90 6.47
CA GLU A 1052 -9.15 25.47 5.13
C GLU A 1052 -8.68 24.44 4.08
N ILE A 1053 -7.65 23.65 4.42
CA ILE A 1053 -7.17 22.57 3.56
C ILE A 1053 -8.26 21.52 3.35
N ALA A 1054 -8.95 21.11 4.41
CA ALA A 1054 -10.02 20.12 4.33
C ALA A 1054 -11.20 20.57 3.47
N LEU A 1055 -11.63 21.83 3.61
CA LEU A 1055 -12.67 22.44 2.79
C LEU A 1055 -12.28 22.45 1.31
N LEU A 1056 -11.02 22.74 1.00
CA LEU A 1056 -10.51 22.70 -0.36
C LEU A 1056 -10.43 21.28 -0.92
N GLN A 1057 -9.96 20.30 -0.15
CA GLN A 1057 -9.95 18.89 -0.55
C GLN A 1057 -11.35 18.41 -0.93
N ARG A 1058 -12.35 18.72 -0.10
CA ARG A 1058 -13.75 18.40 -0.37
C ARG A 1058 -14.28 19.11 -1.61
N LYS A 1059 -13.92 20.39 -1.81
CA LYS A 1059 -14.28 21.14 -3.03
C LYS A 1059 -13.72 20.50 -4.30
N CYS A 1060 -12.55 19.87 -4.21
CA CYS A 1060 -11.91 19.17 -5.33
C CYS A 1060 -12.44 17.73 -5.54
N GLY A 1061 -13.39 17.26 -4.73
CA GLY A 1061 -14.06 15.96 -4.92
C GLY A 1061 -13.52 14.79 -4.08
N LEU A 1062 -12.60 15.05 -3.14
CA LEU A 1062 -12.15 14.05 -2.17
C LEU A 1062 -13.25 13.78 -1.13
N GLN A 1063 -13.39 12.51 -0.72
CA GLN A 1063 -14.52 12.03 0.09
C GLN A 1063 -14.34 12.18 1.61
N GLU A 1064 -13.17 12.59 2.08
CA GLU A 1064 -12.89 12.76 3.52
C GLU A 1064 -13.67 13.94 4.10
N SER A 1065 -14.26 13.76 5.29
CA SER A 1065 -15.00 14.83 5.98
C SER A 1065 -14.03 15.86 6.58
N VAL A 1066 -14.52 17.08 6.81
CA VAL A 1066 -13.69 18.16 7.37
C VAL A 1066 -13.32 17.83 8.81
N GLU A 1067 -14.27 17.28 9.55
CA GLU A 1067 -14.14 16.89 10.94
C GLU A 1067 -13.10 15.77 11.09
N ASP A 1068 -13.15 14.74 10.23
CA ASP A 1068 -12.20 13.63 10.26
C ASP A 1068 -10.78 14.10 9.95
N PHE A 1069 -10.61 15.01 8.97
CA PHE A 1069 -9.30 15.55 8.60
C PHE A 1069 -8.67 16.37 9.74
N VAL A 1070 -9.44 17.25 10.38
CA VAL A 1070 -8.95 18.08 11.49
C VAL A 1070 -8.70 17.22 12.73
N GLU A 1071 -9.51 16.18 12.95
CA GLU A 1071 -9.36 15.26 14.07
C GLU A 1071 -8.05 14.44 14.01
N GLN A 1072 -7.36 14.38 12.86
CA GLN A 1072 -6.03 13.77 12.74
C GLN A 1072 -4.99 14.45 13.63
N TYR A 1073 -5.11 15.75 13.89
CA TYR A 1073 -4.13 16.54 14.66
C TYR A 1073 -4.46 16.54 16.16
N LYS A 1074 -3.65 15.85 16.97
CA LYS A 1074 -3.91 15.67 18.41
C LYS A 1074 -3.02 16.54 19.29
N PHE A 1075 -3.62 17.50 19.99
CA PHE A 1075 -2.89 18.47 20.82
C PHE A 1075 -2.61 18.01 22.27
N GLY A 1076 -2.88 16.73 22.59
CA GLY A 1076 -2.83 16.22 23.96
C GLY A 1076 -1.44 16.17 24.61
N LEU A 1077 -0.37 16.22 23.83
CA LEU A 1077 1.02 16.17 24.33
C LEU A 1077 1.77 17.49 24.18
N VAL A 1078 1.09 18.58 23.82
CA VAL A 1078 1.72 19.89 23.59
C VAL A 1078 2.42 20.39 24.87
N GLU A 1079 1.76 20.31 26.03
CA GLU A 1079 2.35 20.71 27.32
C GLU A 1079 3.57 19.84 27.68
N VAL A 1080 3.46 18.52 27.53
CA VAL A 1080 4.52 17.56 27.82
C VAL A 1080 5.77 17.86 26.99
N VAL A 1081 5.60 18.12 25.70
CA VAL A 1081 6.71 18.44 24.79
C VAL A 1081 7.30 19.82 25.08
N TYR A 1082 6.45 20.81 25.41
CA TYR A 1082 6.90 22.16 25.77
C TYR A 1082 7.82 22.13 27.00
N GLU A 1083 7.39 21.48 28.09
CA GLU A 1083 8.20 21.38 29.30
C GLU A 1083 9.43 20.48 29.12
N TRP A 1084 9.33 19.43 28.28
CA TRP A 1084 10.50 18.65 27.88
C TRP A 1084 11.55 19.50 27.14
N ALA A 1085 11.14 20.33 26.18
CA ALA A 1085 12.05 21.21 25.47
C ALA A 1085 12.71 22.24 26.42
N ARG A 1086 12.02 22.69 27.46
CA ARG A 1086 12.54 23.60 28.50
C ARG A 1086 13.51 22.95 29.50
N GLY A 1087 13.75 21.65 29.40
CA GLY A 1087 14.72 20.95 30.25
C GLY A 1087 14.11 20.23 31.46
N MET A 1088 12.78 20.13 31.56
CA MET A 1088 12.13 19.40 32.66
C MET A 1088 12.56 17.91 32.66
N PRO A 1089 12.87 17.31 33.83
CA PRO A 1089 13.21 15.89 33.92
C PRO A 1089 12.08 14.97 33.44
N PHE A 1090 12.42 13.79 32.91
CA PHE A 1090 11.42 12.88 32.32
C PHE A 1090 10.37 12.43 33.34
N ALA A 1091 10.79 12.22 34.59
CA ALA A 1091 9.93 11.83 35.70
C ALA A 1091 8.82 12.85 36.02
N GLU A 1092 9.05 14.14 35.75
CA GLU A 1092 8.09 15.21 36.01
C GLU A 1092 7.11 15.34 34.84
N ILE A 1093 7.60 15.34 33.59
CA ILE A 1093 6.71 15.41 32.41
C ILE A 1093 5.77 14.21 32.32
N ALA A 1094 6.21 13.03 32.78
CA ALA A 1094 5.39 11.83 32.80
C ALA A 1094 4.20 11.93 33.78
N ARG A 1095 4.23 12.88 34.73
CA ARG A 1095 3.14 13.14 35.67
C ARG A 1095 2.10 14.14 35.12
N LEU A 1096 2.44 14.86 34.05
CA LEU A 1096 1.55 15.86 33.43
C LEU A 1096 0.46 15.22 32.55
N THR A 1097 0.60 13.93 32.21
CA THR A 1097 -0.31 13.24 31.30
C THR A 1097 -0.61 11.82 31.79
N ASP A 1098 -1.76 11.28 31.39
CA ASP A 1098 -2.15 9.88 31.58
C ASP A 1098 -1.55 8.94 30.52
N VAL A 1099 -0.83 9.49 29.54
CA VAL A 1099 -0.17 8.73 28.47
C VAL A 1099 1.05 7.99 29.00
N GLN A 1100 1.11 6.68 28.75
CA GLN A 1100 2.24 5.83 29.16
C GLN A 1100 3.59 6.30 28.58
N GLU A 1101 4.65 6.15 29.36
CA GLU A 1101 5.98 6.72 29.13
C GLU A 1101 6.58 6.33 27.77
N GLY A 1102 6.43 5.07 27.35
CA GLY A 1102 6.93 4.57 26.08
C GLY A 1102 6.27 5.23 24.85
N ILE A 1103 5.03 5.72 24.98
CA ILE A 1103 4.37 6.49 23.91
C ILE A 1103 4.94 7.91 23.86
N ILE A 1104 5.16 8.55 25.01
CA ILE A 1104 5.78 9.87 25.09
C ILE A 1104 7.14 9.85 24.40
N VAL A 1105 7.98 8.86 24.72
CA VAL A 1105 9.28 8.68 24.07
C VAL A 1105 9.14 8.53 22.55
N ARG A 1106 8.21 7.70 22.07
CA ARG A 1106 7.98 7.51 20.63
C ARG A 1106 7.50 8.79 19.94
N CYS A 1107 6.63 9.55 20.60
CA CYS A 1107 6.13 10.83 20.11
C CYS A 1107 7.28 11.80 19.88
N ILE A 1108 8.15 11.98 20.88
CA ILE A 1108 9.30 12.89 20.80
C ILE A 1108 10.34 12.40 19.77
N GLN A 1109 10.57 11.08 19.66
CA GLN A 1109 11.46 10.52 18.64
C GLN A 1109 10.96 10.77 17.21
N ARG A 1110 9.64 10.66 16.98
CA ARG A 1110 9.01 11.00 15.68
C ARG A 1110 9.03 12.51 15.43
N LEU A 1111 8.82 13.30 16.47
CA LEU A 1111 8.87 14.76 16.39
C LEU A 1111 10.26 15.26 15.93
N ASP A 1112 11.33 14.60 16.36
CA ASP A 1112 12.67 14.89 15.85
C ASP A 1112 12.83 14.61 14.36
N GLU A 1113 12.15 13.59 13.82
CA GLU A 1113 12.07 13.36 12.37
C GLU A 1113 11.39 14.57 11.69
N THR A 1114 10.23 15.01 12.20
CA THR A 1114 9.53 16.21 11.71
C THR A 1114 10.38 17.48 11.80
N CYS A 1115 11.11 17.71 12.90
CA CYS A 1115 12.00 18.87 13.03
C CYS A 1115 13.12 18.85 11.98
N ARG A 1116 13.68 17.68 11.65
CA ARG A 1116 14.70 17.55 10.59
C ARG A 1116 14.13 17.83 9.20
N GLU A 1117 12.91 17.37 8.93
CA GLU A 1117 12.18 17.65 7.69
C GLU A 1117 11.91 19.15 7.56
N MET A 1118 11.38 19.79 8.60
CA MET A 1118 11.14 21.24 8.65
C MET A 1118 12.42 22.07 8.53
N ARG A 1119 13.53 21.61 9.12
CA ARG A 1119 14.85 22.23 8.95
C ARG A 1119 15.30 22.17 7.48
N ASN A 1120 15.17 21.02 6.84
CA ASN A 1120 15.53 20.85 5.43
C ASN A 1120 14.62 21.69 4.51
N ALA A 1121 13.33 21.77 4.84
CA ALA A 1121 12.34 22.60 4.17
C ALA A 1121 12.69 24.10 4.28
N ALA A 1122 13.01 24.60 5.48
CA ALA A 1122 13.44 25.99 5.70
C ALA A 1122 14.70 26.35 4.90
N ARG A 1123 15.63 25.40 4.74
CA ARG A 1123 16.81 25.56 3.87
C ARG A 1123 16.43 25.76 2.40
N VAL A 1124 15.42 25.05 1.90
CA VAL A 1124 14.92 25.17 0.52
C VAL A 1124 14.21 26.50 0.30
N THR A 1125 13.44 26.98 1.29
CA THR A 1125 12.80 28.30 1.26
C THR A 1125 13.80 29.46 1.34
N GLY A 1126 15.02 29.20 1.83
CA GLY A 1126 16.04 30.22 2.03
C GLY A 1126 15.85 31.03 3.32
N GLU A 1127 15.24 30.43 4.36
CA GLU A 1127 14.99 31.10 5.63
C GLU A 1127 15.96 30.60 6.73
N PRO A 1128 17.10 31.29 6.95
CA PRO A 1128 18.16 30.80 7.84
C PRO A 1128 17.75 30.85 9.32
N THR A 1129 16.86 31.76 9.69
CA THR A 1129 16.34 31.93 11.05
C THR A 1129 15.54 30.72 11.52
N LEU A 1130 14.53 30.30 10.76
CA LEU A 1130 13.77 29.09 11.07
C LEU A 1130 14.62 27.83 10.97
N HIS A 1131 15.57 27.75 10.02
CA HIS A 1131 16.52 26.64 9.98
C HIS A 1131 17.27 26.50 11.33
N ALA A 1132 17.82 27.60 11.84
CA ALA A 1132 18.51 27.61 13.14
C ALA A 1132 17.56 27.30 14.31
N LYS A 1133 16.32 27.80 14.28
CA LYS A 1133 15.31 27.50 15.30
C LYS A 1133 14.93 26.01 15.31
N MET A 1134 14.73 25.40 14.14
CA MET A 1134 14.41 23.96 14.02
C MET A 1134 15.56 23.07 14.46
N GLU A 1135 16.80 23.47 14.16
CA GLU A 1135 17.98 22.79 14.67
C GLU A 1135 18.10 22.89 16.20
N SER A 1136 17.88 24.08 16.75
CA SER A 1136 17.82 24.30 18.20
C SER A 1136 16.72 23.44 18.85
N ALA A 1137 15.50 23.47 18.31
CA ALA A 1137 14.37 22.68 18.76
C ALA A 1137 14.68 21.17 18.77
N SER A 1138 15.27 20.65 17.69
CA SER A 1138 15.72 19.26 17.59
C SER A 1138 16.74 18.91 18.68
N ASN A 1139 17.71 19.79 18.93
CA ASN A 1139 18.73 19.59 19.97
C ASN A 1139 18.15 19.63 21.39
N MET A 1140 17.15 20.49 21.65
CA MET A 1140 16.49 20.60 22.96
C MET A 1140 15.74 19.32 23.36
N ILE A 1141 15.10 18.65 22.40
CA ILE A 1141 14.37 17.40 22.66
C ILE A 1141 15.26 16.15 22.66
N LYS A 1142 16.44 16.21 22.02
CA LYS A 1142 17.42 15.12 21.89
C LYS A 1142 18.27 14.90 23.14
N ARG A 1143 17.63 14.45 24.23
CA ARG A 1143 18.35 14.19 25.48
C ARG A 1143 17.82 12.99 26.25
N ASP A 1144 18.67 12.53 27.16
CA ASP A 1144 18.37 11.60 28.25
C ASP A 1144 17.64 10.33 27.78
N ILE A 1145 16.67 9.84 28.55
CA ILE A 1145 15.99 8.55 28.29
C ILE A 1145 15.27 8.46 26.94
N VAL A 1146 14.87 9.59 26.34
CA VAL A 1146 14.12 9.62 25.08
C VAL A 1146 15.01 9.18 23.90
N PHE A 1147 16.30 9.53 23.92
CA PHE A 1147 17.27 9.18 22.87
C PHE A 1147 18.41 8.30 23.41
N ALA A 1148 18.15 7.53 24.46
CA ALA A 1148 19.09 6.55 24.97
C ALA A 1148 19.45 5.55 23.85
N ALA A 1149 20.76 5.29 23.67
CA ALA A 1149 21.23 4.36 22.66
C ALA A 1149 20.68 2.95 22.88
N SER A 1150 20.28 2.30 21.78
CA SER A 1150 19.82 0.91 21.80
C SER A 1150 20.89 -0.01 22.39
N LEU A 1151 20.46 -1.00 23.17
CA LEU A 1151 21.30 -2.05 23.75
C LEU A 1151 21.77 -3.07 22.70
N TYR A 1152 21.18 -3.08 21.51
CA TYR A 1152 21.58 -3.97 20.40
C TYR A 1152 22.69 -3.38 19.53
N THR A 1153 22.86 -2.05 19.52
CA THR A 1153 23.85 -1.35 18.68
C THR A 1153 25.18 -1.10 19.39
N GLN A 1154 25.31 -1.61 20.61
CA GLN A 1154 26.44 -1.45 21.52
C GLN A 1154 27.01 -2.84 21.82
#